data_AF-A0A7J3VMN4-F1
#
_entry.id   AF-A0A7J3VMN4-F1
#
_cell.length_a   1.000
_cell.length_b   1.000
_cell.length_c   1.000
_cell.angle_alpha   90.00
_cell.angle_beta   90.00
_cell.angle_gamma   90.00
#
_symmetry.space_group_name_H-M   'P 1'
#
loop_
_entity.id
_entity.type
_entity.pdbx_description
1 polymer ?
#
loop_
_entity_poly.entity_id
_entity_poly.type
_entity_poly.pdbx_seq_one_letter_code
_entity_poly.pdbx_strand_id
1 'polypeptide(L)'
;MNKAVLGAIIAAMAVLGFLLAPISLQNVDAARLKRSIETKQLTSEPHAWLVGHESHQAVKVLPLQDNVVYSGRLTFTADKNVDIVILHPKDTFAAGTRVTGQNELAGKEFDAEIYRSVGTSGTWVFNNALQVELHTTNGEAFNATVTVYYQARAVTGELPQPQVEMPRTIVVSEFVPWFVPSALQIEPGTAVQWDASEAASVHTITVVTRITDLQLNMDKEYTAKTLAILNPGDRSQVWKPDAGVYVYVCAIHPYMVGVISVGVPYNAITQDNDPSNDITTQKFASWIWGPGPWERPASILPPPSTPGVGEVWIDAQFDSMKDKYLGNMLGKFAKPWPGSINVIDAKTWQRVAKIGQGLNNPHNLWESADGKFVVQTNWHDNYLTVIDAEKHEIFKNYITTGMDPAHIAVTPDNKWVVTGINAGSEFQVFDASKMFDPNVKPEDIKPAFSIRASVPLAGPHGFWLTPDGLIAGPYHMANHIAVLSLNERKEMHRPINPAQLDDPAAPGKKLGAGIPIASYIGPEINGHRYWVTAFVMLEQDRLLQGRLLIYDIGEKVGGPSNPTLVKVLKVNGTPIQSPISPDGRYVVSANSGGLFVIDDEKHAKAAITVVKLDYEDPSKTDVALVIPGYSGTHGVSYGYKEGGGLYAYVTAKFAPVLRVIDVEKIEEAIEKNDPMIAVAGDVDLGDSWGGMGVIAIPNANWYPTLDENPAKGRFQ
;
A
#
# COMPACT_ATOMS: atom_id res chain seq x y z
N MET A 1 4.57 30.90 -29.12
CA MET A 1 4.95 29.99 -28.01
C MET A 1 6.27 30.45 -27.42
N ASN A 2 6.35 30.58 -26.09
CA ASN A 2 7.45 31.24 -25.38
C ASN A 2 8.65 30.30 -25.22
N LYS A 3 9.89 30.80 -25.44
CA LYS A 3 11.13 29.99 -25.46
C LYS A 3 11.42 29.27 -24.12
N ALA A 4 10.79 29.72 -23.03
CA ALA A 4 10.84 29.05 -21.72
C ALA A 4 10.10 27.70 -21.68
N VAL A 5 9.08 27.49 -22.51
CA VAL A 5 8.31 26.23 -22.55
C VAL A 5 9.04 25.14 -23.33
N LEU A 6 9.84 25.53 -24.34
CA LEU A 6 10.64 24.58 -25.12
C LEU A 6 11.87 24.08 -24.33
N GLY A 7 12.44 24.91 -23.45
CA GLY A 7 13.54 24.52 -22.57
C GLY A 7 13.15 23.48 -21.50
N ALA A 8 11.92 23.56 -20.98
CA ALA A 8 11.40 22.58 -20.02
C ALA A 8 11.11 21.21 -20.66
N ILE A 9 10.67 21.19 -21.92
CA ILE A 9 10.41 19.94 -22.65
C ILE A 9 11.71 19.21 -23.00
N ILE A 10 12.78 19.94 -23.35
CA ILE A 10 14.08 19.34 -23.66
C ILE A 10 14.78 18.80 -22.39
N ALA A 11 14.61 19.46 -21.24
CA ALA A 11 15.08 18.94 -19.96
C ALA A 11 14.30 17.70 -19.49
N ALA A 12 12.98 17.66 -19.70
CA ALA A 12 12.16 16.48 -19.41
C ALA A 12 12.50 15.29 -20.33
N MET A 13 12.84 15.54 -21.60
CA MET A 13 13.30 14.51 -22.53
C MET A 13 14.72 14.00 -22.24
N ALA A 14 15.61 14.82 -21.67
CA ALA A 14 16.94 14.39 -21.24
C ALA A 14 16.88 13.48 -19.99
N VAL A 15 15.87 13.64 -19.14
CA VAL A 15 15.61 12.75 -18.00
C VAL A 15 14.94 11.44 -18.44
N LEU A 16 14.13 11.44 -19.51
CA LEU A 16 13.62 10.20 -20.12
C LEU A 16 14.67 9.46 -20.98
N GLY A 17 15.69 10.15 -21.48
CA GLY A 17 16.74 9.57 -22.34
C GLY A 17 17.66 8.55 -21.66
N PHE A 18 17.56 8.35 -20.34
CA PHE A 18 18.30 7.31 -19.62
C PHE A 18 17.57 5.95 -19.56
N LEU A 19 16.33 5.86 -20.07
CA LEU A 19 15.52 4.64 -20.02
C LEU A 19 15.47 3.83 -21.33
N LEU A 20 16.06 4.31 -22.43
CA LEU A 20 16.05 3.59 -23.72
C LEU A 20 17.37 3.80 -24.47
N ALA A 21 18.31 2.87 -24.34
CA ALA A 21 19.47 2.74 -25.24
C ALA A 21 19.38 1.43 -26.03
N PRO A 22 19.58 1.43 -27.37
CA PRO A 22 19.58 0.22 -28.20
C PRO A 22 20.67 -0.77 -27.78
N ILE A 23 20.35 -2.07 -27.76
CA ILE A 23 21.24 -3.17 -27.33
C ILE A 23 22.56 -3.24 -28.13
N SER A 24 22.62 -2.70 -29.36
CA SER A 24 23.89 -2.66 -30.11
C SER A 24 24.95 -1.71 -29.51
N LEU A 25 24.56 -0.78 -28.62
CA LEU A 25 25.48 0.06 -27.82
C LEU A 25 25.95 -0.67 -26.54
N GLN A 26 25.20 -1.65 -26.05
CA GLN A 26 25.46 -2.31 -24.76
C GLN A 26 26.73 -3.19 -24.76
N ASN A 27 27.10 -3.77 -25.91
CA ASN A 27 28.36 -4.53 -26.02
C ASN A 27 29.61 -3.63 -26.01
N VAL A 28 29.46 -2.32 -26.28
CA VAL A 28 30.55 -1.33 -26.17
C VAL A 28 30.55 -0.65 -24.79
N ASP A 29 29.38 -0.55 -24.15
CA ASP A 29 29.16 0.05 -22.82
C ASP A 29 29.59 -0.86 -21.65
N ALA A 30 29.47 -2.19 -21.78
CA ALA A 30 29.88 -3.14 -20.74
C ALA A 30 31.38 -3.06 -20.39
N ALA A 31 32.23 -2.63 -21.35
CA ALA A 31 33.66 -2.41 -21.14
C ALA A 31 33.99 -1.05 -20.49
N ARG A 32 33.02 -0.11 -20.49
CA ARG A 32 33.20 1.30 -20.07
C ARG A 32 32.51 1.66 -18.76
N LEU A 33 31.65 0.80 -18.23
CA LEU A 33 30.78 1.10 -17.09
C LEU A 33 30.96 0.07 -15.96
N LYS A 34 31.09 0.55 -14.73
CA LYS A 34 31.10 -0.25 -13.49
C LYS A 34 30.08 0.32 -12.52
N ARG A 35 29.21 -0.52 -11.97
CA ARG A 35 28.32 -0.15 -10.85
C ARG A 35 28.84 -0.80 -9.57
N SER A 36 28.86 -0.06 -8.47
CA SER A 36 29.37 -0.55 -7.20
C SER A 36 28.61 0.06 -6.03
N ILE A 37 28.54 -0.69 -4.94
CA ILE A 37 28.20 -0.21 -3.60
C ILE A 37 29.43 -0.39 -2.72
N GLU A 38 29.82 0.65 -2.01
CA GLU A 38 30.89 0.56 -1.02
C GLU A 38 30.41 1.17 0.30
N THR A 39 30.45 0.37 1.37
CA THR A 39 30.34 0.91 2.73
C THR A 39 31.73 1.02 3.32
N LYS A 40 32.14 2.23 3.67
CA LYS A 40 33.46 2.53 4.22
C LYS A 40 33.31 3.20 5.56
N GLN A 41 34.13 2.79 6.52
CA GLN A 41 34.41 3.62 7.67
C GLN A 41 35.67 4.42 7.36
N LEU A 42 35.54 5.73 7.37
CA LEU A 42 36.57 6.67 6.98
C LEU A 42 36.83 7.62 8.14
N THR A 43 38.11 7.87 8.39
CA THR A 43 38.57 8.92 9.32
C THR A 43 39.12 10.07 8.48
N SER A 44 38.75 11.29 8.83
CA SER A 44 39.15 12.48 8.07
C SER A 44 40.64 12.74 8.16
N GLU A 45 41.17 13.33 7.10
CA GLU A 45 42.55 13.82 7.02
C GLU A 45 42.55 15.31 6.61
N PRO A 46 43.64 16.05 6.89
CA PRO A 46 43.79 17.43 6.41
C PRO A 46 43.56 17.55 4.90
N HIS A 47 42.78 18.54 4.47
CA HIS A 47 42.45 18.79 3.05
C HIS A 47 43.63 19.42 2.29
N ALA A 48 44.70 18.63 2.11
CA ALA A 48 46.00 19.12 1.67
C ALA A 48 46.18 19.23 0.15
N TRP A 49 45.10 19.14 -0.65
CA TRP A 49 45.21 19.05 -2.11
C TRP A 49 44.36 20.09 -2.88
N LEU A 50 43.64 20.97 -2.18
CA LEU A 50 43.10 22.21 -2.75
C LEU A 50 43.80 23.43 -2.17
N VAL A 51 44.07 24.43 -3.02
CA VAL A 51 44.67 25.70 -2.60
C VAL A 51 43.78 26.38 -1.54
N GLY A 52 44.34 26.74 -0.38
CA GLY A 52 43.67 27.57 0.64
C GLY A 52 42.71 26.81 1.55
N HIS A 53 42.69 25.48 1.51
CA HIS A 53 41.82 24.61 2.32
C HIS A 53 42.63 23.74 3.30
N GLU A 54 43.91 24.06 3.51
CA GLU A 54 44.87 23.25 4.28
C GLU A 54 44.51 23.13 5.77
N SER A 55 43.63 24.00 6.25
CA SER A 55 43.09 23.97 7.62
C SER A 55 41.83 23.11 7.79
N HIS A 56 41.24 22.61 6.71
CA HIS A 56 40.04 21.80 6.74
C HIS A 56 40.34 20.31 6.90
N GLN A 57 39.33 19.52 7.26
CA GLN A 57 39.40 18.06 7.30
C GLN A 57 38.41 17.45 6.30
N ALA A 58 38.77 16.33 5.67
CA ALA A 58 37.86 15.64 4.75
C ALA A 58 38.12 14.15 4.63
N VAL A 59 37.12 13.44 4.12
CA VAL A 59 37.22 12.06 3.65
C VAL A 59 36.84 12.00 2.17
N LYS A 60 37.71 11.35 1.38
CA LYS A 60 37.42 11.05 -0.03
C LYS A 60 36.53 9.82 -0.09
N VAL A 61 35.25 10.02 -0.43
CA VAL A 61 34.28 8.93 -0.55
C VAL A 61 34.49 8.19 -1.88
N LEU A 62 34.57 8.95 -2.97
CA LEU A 62 34.99 8.48 -4.29
C LEU A 62 36.16 9.34 -4.76
N PRO A 63 37.36 8.75 -4.94
CA PRO A 63 38.55 9.52 -5.31
C PRO A 63 38.56 9.89 -6.80
N LEU A 64 39.28 10.94 -7.15
CA LEU A 64 39.61 11.25 -8.55
C LEU A 64 40.33 10.06 -9.22
N GLN A 65 39.85 9.66 -10.39
CA GLN A 65 40.52 8.68 -11.25
C GLN A 65 40.65 9.25 -12.66
N ASP A 66 41.78 9.00 -13.29
CA ASP A 66 42.02 9.46 -14.66
C ASP A 66 40.95 8.85 -15.58
N ASN A 67 40.29 9.75 -16.33
CA ASN A 67 39.32 9.37 -17.36
C ASN A 67 38.12 8.56 -16.81
N VAL A 68 37.74 8.77 -15.53
CA VAL A 68 36.53 8.20 -14.93
C VAL A 68 35.64 9.30 -14.38
N VAL A 69 34.34 9.16 -14.59
CA VAL A 69 33.30 9.96 -13.94
C VAL A 69 32.33 9.06 -13.18
N TYR A 70 31.84 9.54 -12.06
CA TYR A 70 30.93 8.86 -11.16
C TYR A 70 29.54 9.47 -11.22
N SER A 71 28.50 8.66 -11.08
CA SER A 71 27.13 9.14 -10.85
C SER A 71 26.44 8.17 -9.91
N GLY A 72 25.68 8.66 -8.94
CA GLY A 72 25.04 7.79 -7.97
C GLY A 72 24.59 8.50 -6.71
N ARG A 73 24.52 7.75 -5.61
CA ARG A 73 23.95 8.20 -4.34
C ARG A 73 24.91 7.90 -3.19
N LEU A 74 25.19 8.91 -2.37
CA LEU A 74 25.94 8.81 -1.12
C LEU A 74 24.96 8.86 0.04
N THR A 75 25.03 7.91 0.96
CA THR A 75 24.40 7.96 2.28
C THR A 75 25.49 7.95 3.35
N PHE A 76 25.41 8.77 4.38
CA PHE A 76 26.42 8.79 5.43
C PHE A 76 25.85 8.98 6.84
N THR A 77 26.68 8.58 7.81
CA THR A 77 26.61 8.99 9.21
C THR A 77 28.00 9.43 9.64
N ALA A 78 28.10 10.49 10.43
CA ALA A 78 29.34 11.05 10.93
C ALA A 78 29.20 11.44 12.41
N ASP A 79 30.29 11.41 13.15
CA ASP A 79 30.32 11.83 14.56
C ASP A 79 30.33 13.36 14.72
N LYS A 80 30.42 14.10 13.62
CA LYS A 80 30.38 15.56 13.52
C LYS A 80 29.50 16.02 12.36
N ASN A 81 29.05 17.28 12.41
CA ASN A 81 28.40 17.91 11.27
C ASN A 81 29.39 18.05 10.13
N VAL A 82 29.00 17.66 8.92
CA VAL A 82 29.84 17.74 7.73
C VAL A 82 29.19 18.60 6.64
N ASP A 83 30.00 18.96 5.67
CA ASP A 83 29.66 19.51 4.37
C ASP A 83 29.83 18.39 3.33
N ILE A 84 29.17 18.50 2.17
CA ILE A 84 29.40 17.64 1.01
C ILE A 84 30.03 18.46 -0.09
N VAL A 85 31.10 17.92 -0.68
CA VAL A 85 31.79 18.52 -1.82
C VAL A 85 31.82 17.52 -2.96
N ILE A 86 31.35 17.95 -4.12
CA ILE A 86 31.37 17.18 -5.36
C ILE A 86 32.18 17.98 -6.38
N LEU A 87 33.23 17.36 -6.94
CA LEU A 87 34.03 17.98 -7.98
C LEU A 87 33.53 17.55 -9.35
N HIS A 88 33.47 18.49 -10.27
CA HIS A 88 33.08 18.30 -11.66
C HIS A 88 34.18 18.80 -12.61
N PRO A 89 34.14 18.38 -13.89
CA PRO A 89 34.98 18.98 -14.91
C PRO A 89 34.84 20.50 -14.92
N LYS A 90 35.92 21.21 -15.23
CA LYS A 90 35.91 22.66 -15.40
C LYS A 90 34.82 23.09 -16.40
N ASP A 91 34.15 24.20 -16.09
CA ASP A 91 33.08 24.82 -16.90
C ASP A 91 31.82 23.94 -17.03
N THR A 92 31.60 23.00 -16.11
CA THR A 92 30.34 22.27 -15.95
C THR A 92 29.21 23.22 -15.53
N PHE A 93 29.51 24.23 -14.70
CA PHE A 93 28.53 25.22 -14.25
C PHE A 93 28.93 26.64 -14.68
N ALA A 94 28.02 27.35 -15.35
CA ALA A 94 28.27 28.71 -15.83
C ALA A 94 28.64 29.72 -14.72
N ALA A 95 28.28 29.44 -13.47
CA ALA A 95 28.58 30.25 -12.29
C ALA A 95 29.16 29.42 -11.11
N GLY A 96 29.81 28.28 -11.41
CA GLY A 96 30.34 27.36 -10.39
C GLY A 96 31.50 27.92 -9.57
N THR A 97 31.68 27.39 -8.35
CA THR A 97 32.85 27.71 -7.51
C THR A 97 34.06 27.00 -8.11
N ARG A 98 34.97 27.74 -8.73
CA ARG A 98 36.20 27.18 -9.33
C ARG A 98 37.22 26.87 -8.25
N VAL A 99 37.76 25.66 -8.28
CA VAL A 99 38.81 25.23 -7.37
C VAL A 99 40.01 24.71 -8.14
N THR A 100 41.21 25.04 -7.66
CA THR A 100 42.48 24.65 -8.26
C THR A 100 43.15 23.60 -7.38
N GLY A 101 43.57 22.49 -7.98
CA GLY A 101 44.32 21.44 -7.29
C GLY A 101 45.74 21.87 -6.94
N GLN A 102 46.27 21.32 -5.84
CA GLN A 102 47.68 21.38 -5.45
C GLN A 102 48.27 19.97 -5.36
N ASN A 103 49.60 19.90 -5.16
CA ASN A 103 50.35 18.65 -5.05
C ASN A 103 50.13 17.74 -6.26
N GLU A 104 49.61 16.52 -6.05
CA GLU A 104 49.35 15.52 -7.10
C GLU A 104 48.34 16.00 -8.15
N LEU A 105 47.58 17.06 -7.86
CA LEU A 105 46.58 17.67 -8.74
C LEU A 105 46.99 19.09 -9.20
N ALA A 106 48.25 19.49 -9.01
CA ALA A 106 48.73 20.82 -9.38
C ALA A 106 48.46 21.15 -10.86
N GLY A 107 47.84 22.31 -11.10
CA GLY A 107 47.50 22.78 -12.44
C GLY A 107 46.20 22.20 -13.04
N LYS A 108 45.50 21.31 -12.33
CA LYS A 108 44.13 20.88 -12.69
C LYS A 108 43.11 21.85 -12.05
N GLU A 109 42.09 22.20 -12.82
CA GLU A 109 40.98 23.06 -12.39
C GLU A 109 39.66 22.28 -12.44
N PHE A 110 38.80 22.54 -11.46
CA PHE A 110 37.52 21.86 -11.28
C PHE A 110 36.43 22.87 -10.93
N ASP A 111 35.19 22.50 -11.21
CA ASP A 111 34.03 23.17 -10.63
C ASP A 111 33.57 22.39 -9.39
N ALA A 112 33.44 23.06 -8.25
CA ALA A 112 32.98 22.46 -7.00
C ALA A 112 31.51 22.79 -6.74
N GLU A 113 30.71 21.75 -6.51
CA GLU A 113 29.37 21.81 -5.96
C GLU A 113 29.45 21.53 -4.45
N ILE A 114 29.01 22.47 -3.61
CA ILE A 114 29.22 22.43 -2.16
C ILE A 114 27.90 22.60 -1.42
N TYR A 115 27.57 21.61 -0.58
CA TYR A 115 26.44 21.65 0.35
C TYR A 115 26.97 21.80 1.77
N ARG A 116 26.66 22.92 2.43
CA ARG A 116 27.21 23.23 3.75
C ARG A 116 26.30 22.77 4.88
N SER A 117 26.91 22.33 5.99
CA SER A 117 26.26 22.00 7.25
C SER A 117 25.10 21.02 7.08
N VAL A 118 25.37 19.93 6.36
CA VAL A 118 24.37 18.92 5.99
C VAL A 118 23.96 17.99 7.15
N GLY A 119 24.53 18.21 8.34
CA GLY A 119 24.24 17.45 9.56
C GLY A 119 25.21 16.28 9.78
N THR A 120 24.89 15.44 10.76
CA THR A 120 25.65 14.22 11.11
C THR A 120 25.20 13.00 10.30
N SER A 121 24.15 13.10 9.49
CA SER A 121 23.71 12.02 8.61
C SER A 121 22.85 12.54 7.46
N GLY A 122 22.79 11.79 6.35
CA GLY A 122 21.84 12.05 5.28
C GLY A 122 22.24 11.40 3.95
N THR A 123 21.53 11.75 2.88
CA THR A 123 21.65 11.13 1.56
C THR A 123 21.69 12.18 0.44
N TRP A 124 22.66 12.06 -0.47
CA TRP A 124 22.85 12.96 -1.61
C TRP A 124 23.02 12.19 -2.91
N VAL A 125 22.49 12.75 -3.99
CA VAL A 125 22.69 12.25 -5.36
C VAL A 125 23.73 13.13 -6.05
N PHE A 126 24.62 12.52 -6.82
CA PHE A 126 25.64 13.21 -7.59
C PHE A 126 25.68 12.65 -9.01
N ASN A 127 25.99 13.51 -9.98
CA ASN A 127 26.03 13.13 -11.40
C ASN A 127 27.30 13.67 -12.05
N ASN A 128 27.89 12.88 -12.94
CA ASN A 128 29.11 13.23 -13.67
C ASN A 128 30.22 13.83 -12.78
N ALA A 129 30.37 13.28 -11.57
CA ALA A 129 31.32 13.71 -10.58
C ALA A 129 32.70 13.13 -10.87
N LEU A 130 33.75 13.92 -10.73
CA LEU A 130 35.13 13.48 -10.73
C LEU A 130 35.56 12.94 -9.36
N GLN A 131 35.00 13.49 -8.29
CA GLN A 131 35.30 13.12 -6.91
C GLN A 131 34.12 13.53 -6.00
N VAL A 132 33.89 12.76 -4.93
CA VAL A 132 32.85 13.01 -3.92
C VAL A 132 33.47 12.92 -2.53
N GLU A 133 33.17 13.89 -1.67
CA GLU A 133 33.75 14.04 -0.33
C GLU A 133 32.74 14.44 0.73
N LEU A 134 33.05 14.04 1.97
CA LEU A 134 32.57 14.74 3.16
C LEU A 134 33.68 15.61 3.70
N HIS A 135 33.33 16.79 4.19
CA HIS A 135 34.28 17.84 4.52
C HIS A 135 33.87 18.59 5.80
N THR A 136 34.81 19.13 6.55
CA THR A 136 34.53 20.08 7.64
C THR A 136 35.39 21.34 7.46
N THR A 137 34.70 22.47 7.29
CA THR A 137 35.34 23.78 7.10
C THR A 137 35.95 24.37 8.37
N ASN A 138 35.64 23.83 9.55
CA ASN A 138 36.20 24.26 10.84
C ASN A 138 37.50 23.51 11.23
N GLY A 139 37.95 22.54 10.42
CA GLY A 139 39.17 21.79 10.67
C GLY A 139 39.07 20.72 11.76
N GLU A 140 37.87 20.43 12.27
CA GLU A 140 37.67 19.35 13.24
C GLU A 140 37.76 17.99 12.55
N ALA A 141 38.60 17.11 13.10
CA ALA A 141 38.68 15.73 12.65
C ALA A 141 37.38 14.98 12.98
N PHE A 142 36.94 14.11 12.08
CA PHE A 142 35.70 13.36 12.20
C PHE A 142 35.83 11.94 11.65
N ASN A 143 34.95 11.06 12.11
CA ASN A 143 34.77 9.73 11.56
C ASN A 143 33.41 9.67 10.87
N ALA A 144 33.37 9.01 9.70
CA ALA A 144 32.15 8.81 8.95
C ALA A 144 32.02 7.35 8.51
N THR A 145 30.83 6.80 8.66
CA THR A 145 30.41 5.61 7.92
C THR A 145 29.64 6.08 6.69
N VAL A 146 30.20 5.83 5.51
CA VAL A 146 29.61 6.20 4.24
C VAL A 146 29.21 4.96 3.47
N THR A 147 28.04 4.97 2.85
CA THR A 147 27.61 3.99 1.86
C THR A 147 27.38 4.73 0.55
N VAL A 148 28.18 4.41 -0.47
CA VAL A 148 28.10 5.05 -1.78
C VAL A 148 27.68 4.04 -2.84
N TYR A 149 26.56 4.32 -3.51
CA TYR A 149 26.11 3.70 -4.74
C TYR A 149 26.66 4.53 -5.88
N TYR A 150 27.39 3.93 -6.80
CA TYR A 150 27.88 4.69 -7.94
C TYR A 150 28.02 3.85 -9.19
N GLN A 151 27.78 4.51 -10.31
CA GLN A 151 28.17 4.11 -11.64
C GLN A 151 29.43 4.90 -12.00
N ALA A 152 30.56 4.21 -12.07
CA ALA A 152 31.78 4.72 -12.70
C ALA A 152 31.71 4.48 -14.20
N ARG A 153 32.00 5.52 -14.98
CA ARG A 153 32.06 5.47 -16.44
C ARG A 153 33.43 5.96 -16.90
N ALA A 154 34.09 5.18 -17.75
CA ALA A 154 35.27 5.62 -18.47
C ALA A 154 34.86 6.69 -19.50
N VAL A 155 35.49 7.87 -19.44
CA VAL A 155 35.26 8.98 -20.39
C VAL A 155 35.76 8.60 -21.80
N THR A 156 36.79 7.74 -21.88
CA THR A 156 37.32 7.08 -23.10
C THR A 156 37.85 5.66 -22.75
N GLY A 157 38.08 4.75 -23.70
CA GLY A 157 38.76 3.45 -23.41
C GLY A 157 37.92 2.38 -22.68
N GLU A 158 38.53 1.58 -21.79
CA GLU A 158 37.91 0.53 -20.93
C GLU A 158 38.28 0.73 -19.46
N LEU A 159 37.52 0.15 -18.51
CA LEU A 159 37.85 0.19 -17.08
C LEU A 159 38.94 -0.84 -16.71
N PRO A 160 39.86 -0.53 -15.77
CA PRO A 160 40.83 -1.52 -15.28
C PRO A 160 40.11 -2.64 -14.47
N GLN A 161 40.38 -3.92 -14.79
CA GLN A 161 39.74 -5.19 -14.31
C GLN A 161 39.50 -5.38 -12.78
N PRO A 162 38.85 -6.49 -12.32
CA PRO A 162 37.74 -7.29 -12.86
C PRO A 162 36.41 -7.00 -12.13
N GLN A 163 35.29 -7.32 -12.77
CA GLN A 163 33.94 -6.91 -12.35
C GLN A 163 33.37 -7.80 -11.22
N VAL A 164 33.01 -7.20 -10.09
CA VAL A 164 32.08 -7.81 -9.13
C VAL A 164 30.67 -7.59 -9.66
N GLU A 165 29.98 -8.67 -9.99
CA GLU A 165 28.60 -8.63 -10.48
C GLU A 165 27.68 -8.19 -9.34
N MET A 166 27.21 -6.95 -9.41
CA MET A 166 26.27 -6.38 -8.44
C MET A 166 24.85 -6.91 -8.69
N PRO A 167 24.07 -7.23 -7.63
CA PRO A 167 22.66 -7.49 -7.82
C PRO A 167 21.99 -6.26 -8.41
N ARG A 168 21.06 -6.49 -9.33
CA ARG A 168 20.10 -5.49 -9.78
C ARG A 168 19.22 -5.11 -8.59
N THR A 169 19.35 -3.88 -8.12
CA THR A 169 18.57 -3.37 -6.99
C THR A 169 17.26 -2.75 -7.47
N ILE A 170 16.15 -3.19 -6.91
CA ILE A 170 14.83 -2.56 -7.03
C ILE A 170 14.61 -1.74 -5.75
N VAL A 171 14.55 -0.41 -5.89
CA VAL A 171 14.28 0.48 -4.75
C VAL A 171 12.78 0.48 -4.47
N VAL A 172 12.40 0.08 -3.26
CA VAL A 172 11.05 0.22 -2.72
C VAL A 172 10.92 1.64 -2.21
N SER A 173 10.14 2.43 -2.93
CA SER A 173 9.86 3.83 -2.62
C SER A 173 8.37 4.05 -2.49
N GLU A 174 8.00 4.94 -1.58
CA GLU A 174 6.62 5.41 -1.39
C GLU A 174 6.54 6.85 -1.90
N PHE A 175 6.26 7.02 -3.18
CA PHE A 175 5.87 8.34 -3.68
C PHE A 175 4.36 8.49 -3.52
N VAL A 176 3.87 9.72 -3.43
CA VAL A 176 2.43 9.97 -3.49
C VAL A 176 2.03 10.02 -4.98
N PRO A 177 1.09 9.21 -5.45
CA PRO A 177 0.21 8.31 -4.70
C PRO A 177 0.70 6.84 -4.61
N TRP A 178 1.87 6.49 -5.16
CA TRP A 178 2.30 5.08 -5.32
C TRP A 178 3.79 4.78 -5.17
N PHE A 179 4.05 3.49 -4.93
CA PHE A 179 5.21 2.76 -5.44
C PHE A 179 5.24 2.81 -6.98
N VAL A 180 6.38 3.16 -7.58
CA VAL A 180 6.55 3.06 -9.04
C VAL A 180 6.89 1.60 -9.37
N PRO A 181 6.01 0.85 -10.06
CA PRO A 181 6.26 -0.54 -10.38
C PRO A 181 7.52 -0.65 -11.25
N SER A 182 8.55 -1.30 -10.71
CA SER A 182 9.78 -1.56 -11.45
C SER A 182 9.57 -2.82 -12.29
N ALA A 183 9.42 -2.65 -13.60
CA ALA A 183 9.66 -3.72 -14.56
C ALA A 183 11.17 -3.88 -14.73
N LEU A 184 11.70 -5.07 -14.46
CA LEU A 184 13.13 -5.34 -14.56
C LEU A 184 13.37 -6.45 -15.58
N GLN A 185 14.17 -6.19 -16.61
CA GLN A 185 14.66 -7.22 -17.52
C GLN A 185 16.11 -7.57 -17.21
N ILE A 186 16.40 -8.85 -17.07
CA ILE A 186 17.71 -9.40 -16.70
C ILE A 186 17.97 -10.74 -17.40
N GLU A 187 19.22 -11.18 -17.39
CA GLU A 187 19.59 -12.53 -17.83
C GLU A 187 19.36 -13.57 -16.71
N PRO A 188 19.13 -14.84 -17.03
CA PRO A 188 19.02 -15.90 -16.03
C PRO A 188 20.24 -15.98 -15.12
N GLY A 189 20.02 -16.13 -13.81
CA GLY A 189 21.07 -16.14 -12.81
C GLY A 189 21.58 -14.76 -12.39
N THR A 190 21.12 -13.66 -13.04
CA THR A 190 21.44 -12.30 -12.60
C THR A 190 20.91 -12.08 -11.19
N ALA A 191 21.77 -11.65 -10.28
CA ALA A 191 21.38 -11.36 -8.91
C ALA A 191 20.40 -10.16 -8.85
N VAL A 192 19.40 -10.23 -7.98
CA VAL A 192 18.39 -9.19 -7.74
C VAL A 192 18.27 -8.96 -6.24
N GLN A 193 18.05 -7.71 -5.82
CA GLN A 193 17.81 -7.35 -4.42
C GLN A 193 16.79 -6.23 -4.35
N TRP A 194 15.97 -6.18 -3.30
CA TRP A 194 15.08 -5.06 -3.02
C TRP A 194 15.65 -4.19 -1.90
N ASP A 195 15.49 -2.88 -2.01
CA ASP A 195 16.04 -1.87 -1.11
C ASP A 195 14.93 -0.93 -0.64
N ALA A 196 14.54 -1.04 0.63
CA ALA A 196 13.50 -0.23 1.25
C ALA A 196 14.05 1.03 1.94
N SER A 197 15.22 1.52 1.54
CA SER A 197 15.80 2.75 2.10
C SER A 197 14.99 4.02 1.81
N GLU A 198 14.06 3.98 0.86
CA GLU A 198 13.13 5.08 0.54
C GLU A 198 11.70 4.81 1.01
N ALA A 199 11.45 3.65 1.64
CA ALA A 199 10.17 3.33 2.26
C ALA A 199 10.02 4.02 3.62
N ALA A 200 8.79 4.38 3.99
CA ALA A 200 8.39 4.83 5.32
C ALA A 200 7.52 3.80 6.06
N SER A 201 6.99 2.78 5.37
CA SER A 201 6.23 1.66 5.93
C SER A 201 6.87 0.30 5.61
N VAL A 202 6.36 -0.76 6.25
CA VAL A 202 6.87 -2.12 6.07
C VAL A 202 6.36 -2.70 4.75
N HIS A 203 7.23 -3.38 4.01
CA HIS A 203 6.90 -4.00 2.74
C HIS A 203 7.22 -5.50 2.73
N THR A 204 6.53 -6.24 1.88
CA THR A 204 6.88 -7.63 1.57
C THR A 204 7.18 -7.75 0.09
N ILE A 205 8.05 -8.69 -0.26
CA ILE A 205 8.31 -9.09 -1.64
C ILE A 205 7.74 -10.49 -1.81
N THR A 206 6.51 -10.58 -2.27
CA THR A 206 5.82 -11.85 -2.48
C THR A 206 5.74 -12.15 -3.97
N VAL A 207 6.57 -13.07 -4.45
CA VAL A 207 6.50 -13.50 -5.85
C VAL A 207 5.33 -14.47 -5.98
N VAL A 208 4.33 -14.08 -6.76
CA VAL A 208 3.06 -14.82 -6.88
C VAL A 208 3.06 -15.79 -8.05
N THR A 209 3.89 -15.57 -9.06
CA THR A 209 4.02 -16.52 -10.18
C THR A 209 5.34 -16.37 -10.93
N ARG A 210 5.66 -17.41 -11.70
CA ARG A 210 6.64 -17.43 -12.79
C ARG A 210 5.92 -17.85 -14.07
N ILE A 211 6.00 -17.01 -15.09
CA ILE A 211 5.49 -17.24 -16.43
C ILE A 211 6.64 -17.72 -17.30
N THR A 212 6.46 -18.86 -17.96
CA THR A 212 7.51 -19.54 -18.71
C THR A 212 7.57 -19.09 -20.16
N ASP A 213 6.51 -18.47 -20.68
CA ASP A 213 6.46 -18.02 -22.06
C ASP A 213 5.51 -16.84 -22.29
N LEU A 214 5.46 -16.44 -23.55
CA LEU A 214 4.78 -15.24 -24.04
C LEU A 214 3.28 -15.46 -24.23
N GLN A 215 2.80 -16.70 -24.11
CA GLN A 215 1.38 -17.02 -24.06
C GLN A 215 0.82 -16.92 -22.64
N LEU A 216 1.63 -16.41 -21.70
CA LEU A 216 1.29 -16.32 -20.28
C LEU A 216 1.09 -17.71 -19.65
N ASN A 217 1.71 -18.74 -20.23
CA ASN A 217 1.76 -20.04 -19.58
C ASN A 217 2.63 -19.90 -18.33
N MET A 218 2.07 -20.29 -17.20
CA MET A 218 2.73 -20.23 -15.92
C MET A 218 3.41 -21.58 -15.61
N ASP A 219 4.51 -21.53 -14.86
CA ASP A 219 5.27 -22.69 -14.42
C ASP A 219 4.45 -23.48 -13.39
N LYS A 220 4.01 -24.69 -13.76
CA LYS A 220 3.16 -25.57 -12.95
C LYS A 220 3.82 -26.04 -11.64
N GLU A 221 5.15 -25.97 -11.56
CA GLU A 221 5.90 -26.36 -10.37
C GLU A 221 6.25 -25.14 -9.50
N TYR A 222 5.99 -23.92 -9.98
CA TYR A 222 6.31 -22.69 -9.24
C TYR A 222 5.25 -22.37 -8.19
N THR A 223 5.66 -22.27 -6.94
CA THR A 223 4.78 -21.92 -5.81
C THR A 223 4.99 -20.46 -5.39
N ALA A 224 3.90 -19.73 -5.17
CA ALA A 224 3.96 -18.36 -4.64
C ALA A 224 4.73 -18.31 -3.31
N LYS A 225 5.63 -17.34 -3.17
CA LYS A 225 6.54 -17.24 -2.02
C LYS A 225 6.88 -15.80 -1.65
N THR A 226 6.75 -15.49 -0.36
CA THR A 226 7.34 -14.28 0.23
C THR A 226 8.85 -14.45 0.35
N LEU A 227 9.61 -13.69 -0.44
CA LEU A 227 11.06 -13.67 -0.46
C LEU A 227 11.64 -12.80 0.67
N ALA A 228 10.96 -11.70 1.01
CA ALA A 228 11.44 -10.77 2.03
C ALA A 228 10.28 -10.03 2.71
N ILE A 229 10.52 -9.64 3.96
CA ILE A 229 9.81 -8.58 4.67
C ILE A 229 10.86 -7.50 4.94
N LEU A 230 10.56 -6.26 4.60
CA LEU A 230 11.48 -5.13 4.57
C LEU A 230 10.90 -4.01 5.42
N ASN A 231 11.55 -3.69 6.54
CA ASN A 231 11.29 -2.45 7.26
C ASN A 231 11.89 -1.25 6.51
N PRO A 232 11.47 -0.02 6.81
CA PRO A 232 12.15 1.18 6.34
C PRO A 232 13.67 1.12 6.58
N GLY A 233 14.46 1.24 5.51
CA GLY A 233 15.92 1.10 5.56
C GLY A 233 16.47 -0.28 5.23
N ASP A 234 15.64 -1.33 5.25
CA ASP A 234 16.07 -2.71 5.04
C ASP A 234 16.43 -3.00 3.58
N ARG A 235 17.16 -4.11 3.39
CA ARG A 235 17.38 -4.72 2.08
C ARG A 235 17.07 -6.19 2.13
N SER A 236 16.52 -6.73 1.05
CA SER A 236 16.25 -8.16 0.94
C SER A 236 17.55 -8.96 0.89
N GLN A 237 17.45 -10.28 1.10
CA GLN A 237 18.51 -11.17 0.62
C GLN A 237 18.61 -11.11 -0.91
N VAL A 238 19.79 -11.43 -1.44
CA VAL A 238 20.01 -11.51 -2.88
C VAL A 238 19.29 -12.73 -3.44
N TRP A 239 18.46 -12.52 -4.45
CA TRP A 239 17.73 -13.54 -5.17
C TRP A 239 18.31 -13.72 -6.58
N LYS A 240 18.47 -14.96 -7.04
CA LYS A 240 18.93 -15.28 -8.39
C LYS A 240 17.86 -16.10 -9.11
N PRO A 241 17.01 -15.47 -9.94
CA PRO A 241 15.97 -16.19 -10.65
C PRO A 241 16.49 -17.01 -11.83
N ASP A 242 15.80 -18.11 -12.10
CA ASP A 242 15.90 -18.84 -13.37
C ASP A 242 15.18 -18.08 -14.50
N ALA A 243 15.30 -18.55 -15.74
CA ALA A 243 14.61 -17.93 -16.88
C ALA A 243 13.08 -17.93 -16.72
N GLY A 244 12.40 -16.83 -17.04
CA GLY A 244 10.96 -16.68 -16.93
C GLY A 244 10.56 -15.27 -16.52
N VAL A 245 9.26 -14.99 -16.46
CA VAL A 245 8.70 -13.70 -16.06
C VAL A 245 8.05 -13.85 -14.69
N TYR A 246 8.57 -13.16 -13.69
CA TYR A 246 8.08 -13.23 -12.32
C TYR A 246 7.22 -12.03 -11.99
N VAL A 247 6.07 -12.27 -11.37
CA VAL A 247 5.23 -11.20 -10.83
C VAL A 247 5.35 -11.21 -9.33
N TYR A 248 5.65 -10.06 -8.74
CA TYR A 248 5.70 -9.89 -7.29
C TYR A 248 4.72 -8.82 -6.82
N VAL A 249 4.19 -9.01 -5.61
CA VAL A 249 3.29 -8.08 -4.93
C VAL A 249 3.77 -7.87 -3.48
N CYS A 250 3.39 -6.77 -2.85
CA CYS A 250 3.43 -6.64 -1.40
C CYS A 250 2.12 -7.13 -0.79
N ALA A 251 2.19 -8.01 0.20
CA ALA A 251 1.02 -8.51 0.93
C ALA A 251 0.41 -7.43 1.83
N ILE A 252 1.26 -6.58 2.43
CA ILE A 252 0.83 -5.46 3.26
C ILE A 252 0.23 -4.36 2.38
N HIS A 253 0.91 -3.99 1.29
CA HIS A 253 0.54 -2.92 0.37
C HIS A 253 0.31 -3.46 -1.05
N PRO A 254 -0.82 -4.13 -1.37
CA PRO A 254 -1.01 -4.87 -2.63
C PRO A 254 -0.95 -4.06 -3.92
N TYR A 255 -0.90 -2.72 -3.83
CA TYR A 255 -0.64 -1.86 -4.98
C TYR A 255 0.85 -1.83 -5.38
N MET A 256 1.76 -2.22 -4.48
CA MET A 256 3.15 -2.50 -4.82
C MET A 256 3.20 -3.81 -5.60
N VAL A 257 3.08 -3.73 -6.92
CA VAL A 257 3.20 -4.86 -7.85
C VAL A 257 4.37 -4.59 -8.79
N GLY A 258 5.10 -5.61 -9.19
CA GLY A 258 6.11 -5.47 -10.24
C GLY A 258 6.38 -6.76 -10.98
N VAL A 259 7.14 -6.63 -12.07
CA VAL A 259 7.41 -7.73 -13.00
C VAL A 259 8.91 -7.82 -13.24
N ILE A 260 9.48 -9.02 -13.18
CA ILE A 260 10.88 -9.29 -13.48
C ILE A 260 10.95 -10.29 -14.64
N SER A 261 11.36 -9.83 -15.82
CA SER A 261 11.61 -10.68 -16.98
C SER A 261 13.05 -11.19 -16.96
N VAL A 262 13.25 -12.50 -17.02
CA VAL A 262 14.54 -13.17 -16.84
C VAL A 262 14.84 -14.05 -18.06
N GLY A 263 15.83 -13.68 -18.87
CA GLY A 263 16.19 -14.41 -20.09
C GLY A 263 15.09 -14.47 -21.17
N VAL A 264 14.02 -13.71 -20.99
CA VAL A 264 12.97 -13.49 -21.98
C VAL A 264 13.18 -12.09 -22.55
N PRO A 265 13.73 -11.97 -23.77
CA PRO A 265 13.99 -10.67 -24.36
C PRO A 265 12.69 -9.91 -24.63
N TYR A 266 12.58 -8.63 -24.24
CA TYR A 266 11.42 -7.77 -24.57
C TYR A 266 11.08 -7.84 -26.07
N ASN A 267 12.13 -7.77 -26.89
CA ASN A 267 12.10 -7.84 -28.34
C ASN A 267 11.94 -9.26 -28.94
N ALA A 268 12.04 -10.34 -28.15
CA ALA A 268 11.90 -11.70 -28.68
C ALA A 268 10.46 -12.08 -29.02
N ILE A 269 9.49 -11.18 -28.79
CA ILE A 269 8.08 -11.44 -29.09
C ILE A 269 7.57 -10.73 -30.35
N THR A 270 8.22 -9.69 -30.89
CA THR A 270 7.60 -8.88 -31.98
C THR A 270 8.32 -8.89 -33.33
N GLN A 271 9.63 -9.08 -33.41
CA GLN A 271 10.37 -8.65 -34.61
C GLN A 271 10.02 -7.22 -35.07
N ASP A 272 9.74 -6.26 -34.15
CA ASP A 272 9.49 -4.88 -34.57
C ASP A 272 10.07 -3.80 -33.64
N ASN A 273 10.33 -2.63 -34.21
CA ASN A 273 11.27 -1.60 -33.71
C ASN A 273 10.65 -0.46 -32.86
N ASP A 274 9.49 -0.66 -32.22
CA ASP A 274 8.82 0.37 -31.41
C ASP A 274 8.50 -0.13 -29.97
N PRO A 275 9.17 0.40 -28.93
CA PRO A 275 8.94 0.02 -27.53
C PRO A 275 7.53 0.31 -27.00
N SER A 276 6.79 1.24 -27.63
CA SER A 276 5.41 1.55 -27.23
C SER A 276 4.39 0.48 -27.68
N ASN A 277 4.78 -0.36 -28.65
CA ASN A 277 4.00 -1.49 -29.15
C ASN A 277 4.55 -2.85 -28.71
N ASP A 278 5.43 -2.87 -27.70
CA ASP A 278 6.00 -4.12 -27.20
C ASP A 278 4.92 -4.96 -26.51
N ILE A 279 4.76 -6.18 -26.98
CA ILE A 279 3.72 -7.11 -26.52
C ILE A 279 3.99 -7.67 -25.12
N THR A 280 5.22 -7.60 -24.60
CA THR A 280 5.52 -7.80 -23.18
C THR A 280 4.95 -6.64 -22.38
N THR A 281 5.16 -5.39 -22.83
CA THR A 281 4.49 -4.23 -22.22
C THR A 281 2.98 -4.40 -22.29
N GLN A 282 2.40 -4.72 -23.45
CA GLN A 282 0.94 -4.82 -23.61
C GLN A 282 0.33 -6.00 -22.86
N LYS A 283 0.99 -7.17 -22.82
CA LYS A 283 0.48 -8.36 -22.11
C LYS A 283 0.60 -8.24 -20.60
N PHE A 284 1.63 -7.56 -20.10
CA PHE A 284 1.86 -7.39 -18.65
C PHE A 284 1.42 -6.01 -18.13
N ALA A 285 1.06 -5.06 -18.98
CA ALA A 285 0.52 -3.75 -18.58
C ALA A 285 -0.77 -3.88 -17.76
N SER A 286 -1.57 -4.93 -17.97
CA SER A 286 -2.76 -5.20 -17.15
C SER A 286 -2.43 -5.72 -15.75
N TRP A 287 -1.21 -6.25 -15.55
CA TRP A 287 -0.71 -6.74 -14.27
C TRP A 287 0.03 -5.64 -13.50
N ILE A 288 0.65 -4.72 -14.24
CA ILE A 288 1.27 -3.52 -13.71
C ILE A 288 0.15 -2.50 -13.57
N TRP A 289 -0.47 -2.42 -12.37
CA TRP A 289 -1.37 -1.31 -12.04
C TRP A 289 -0.58 -0.01 -12.10
N GLY A 290 -0.51 0.57 -13.29
CA GLY A 290 0.21 1.81 -13.54
C GLY A 290 -0.58 3.00 -13.00
N PRO A 291 0.09 4.14 -12.77
CA PRO A 291 -0.58 5.43 -12.60
C PRO A 291 -1.20 5.85 -13.93
N GLY A 292 -2.32 5.24 -14.31
CA GLY A 292 -3.17 5.71 -15.38
C GLY A 292 -4.00 6.91 -14.92
N PRO A 293 -4.52 7.75 -15.81
CA PRO A 293 -5.56 8.70 -15.44
C PRO A 293 -6.75 7.86 -14.96
N TRP A 294 -6.90 7.78 -13.64
CA TRP A 294 -7.97 7.04 -12.99
C TRP A 294 -9.31 7.40 -13.63
N GLU A 295 -10.17 6.39 -13.75
CA GLU A 295 -11.42 6.53 -14.47
C GLU A 295 -12.28 7.58 -13.75
N ARG A 296 -12.43 8.76 -14.35
CA ARG A 296 -13.62 9.56 -14.12
C ARG A 296 -14.69 8.94 -15.02
N PRO A 297 -15.71 8.27 -14.46
CA PRO A 297 -16.76 7.69 -15.28
C PRO A 297 -17.38 8.78 -16.15
N ALA A 298 -17.63 8.48 -17.43
CA ALA A 298 -18.23 9.46 -18.35
C ALA A 298 -19.61 9.94 -17.86
N SER A 299 -20.32 9.08 -17.12
CA SER A 299 -21.53 9.42 -16.36
C SER A 299 -21.65 8.50 -15.13
N ILE A 300 -22.33 9.01 -14.10
CA ILE A 300 -22.74 8.24 -12.92
C ILE A 300 -24.27 8.32 -12.78
N LEU A 301 -24.89 7.44 -11.99
CA LEU A 301 -26.32 7.53 -11.69
C LEU A 301 -26.62 8.80 -10.87
N PRO A 302 -27.86 9.32 -10.91
CA PRO A 302 -28.28 10.33 -9.95
C PRO A 302 -28.15 9.78 -8.50
N PRO A 303 -28.00 10.67 -7.50
CA PRO A 303 -27.98 10.25 -6.12
C PRO A 303 -29.33 9.63 -5.71
N PRO A 304 -29.37 8.84 -4.61
CA PRO A 304 -30.60 8.22 -4.15
C PRO A 304 -31.75 9.22 -3.96
N SER A 305 -32.93 8.87 -4.45
CA SER A 305 -34.12 9.72 -4.33
C SER A 305 -34.67 9.78 -2.90
N THR A 306 -34.39 8.75 -2.09
CA THR A 306 -34.74 8.71 -0.68
C THR A 306 -33.50 9.04 0.15
N PRO A 307 -33.58 10.03 1.06
CA PRO A 307 -32.51 10.35 2.00
C PRO A 307 -32.04 9.14 2.82
N GLY A 308 -30.75 9.09 3.13
CA GLY A 308 -30.22 8.35 4.27
C GLY A 308 -30.32 9.17 5.56
N VAL A 309 -29.94 8.55 6.68
CA VAL A 309 -29.84 9.20 8.00
C VAL A 309 -28.39 9.57 8.28
N GLY A 310 -28.17 10.80 8.74
CA GLY A 310 -26.87 11.27 9.21
C GLY A 310 -25.86 11.52 8.09
N GLU A 311 -24.65 10.97 8.25
CA GLU A 311 -23.50 11.23 7.37
C GLU A 311 -22.86 9.92 6.88
N VAL A 312 -22.16 9.98 5.74
CA VAL A 312 -21.32 8.90 5.23
C VAL A 312 -19.90 9.42 5.10
N TRP A 313 -18.98 8.84 5.86
CA TRP A 313 -17.58 9.23 5.92
C TRP A 313 -16.73 8.25 5.12
N ILE A 314 -15.87 8.77 4.24
CA ILE A 314 -15.15 7.97 3.23
C ILE A 314 -13.68 8.37 3.21
N ASP A 315 -12.80 7.39 3.43
CA ASP A 315 -11.36 7.55 3.26
C ASP A 315 -11.01 7.62 1.76
N ALA A 316 -10.40 8.72 1.36
CA ALA A 316 -9.81 8.94 0.05
C ALA A 316 -8.29 8.94 0.18
N GLN A 317 -7.69 7.75 0.11
CA GLN A 317 -6.27 7.51 0.39
C GLN A 317 -5.30 8.22 -0.58
N PHE A 318 -5.72 8.54 -1.81
CA PHE A 318 -4.83 9.10 -2.85
C PHE A 318 -4.94 10.62 -3.02
N ASP A 319 -5.68 11.28 -2.14
CA ASP A 319 -5.83 12.72 -2.20
C ASP A 319 -4.51 13.43 -1.96
N SER A 320 -4.07 14.19 -2.95
CA SER A 320 -2.94 15.09 -2.81
C SER A 320 -3.39 16.37 -2.10
N MET A 321 -3.32 16.39 -0.77
CA MET A 321 -3.58 17.61 -0.03
C MET A 321 -2.36 18.54 -0.15
N LYS A 322 -2.57 19.77 -0.64
CA LYS A 322 -1.53 20.81 -0.63
C LYS A 322 -1.29 21.21 0.83
N ASP A 323 -0.26 20.66 1.45
CA ASP A 323 0.14 21.11 2.78
C ASP A 323 0.62 22.56 2.70
N LYS A 324 0.11 23.43 3.57
CA LYS A 324 0.53 24.83 3.71
C LYS A 324 1.93 24.97 4.31
N TYR A 325 2.53 23.88 4.81
CA TYR A 325 3.86 23.83 5.42
C TYR A 325 4.95 23.18 4.56
N LEU A 326 4.66 22.90 3.28
CA LEU A 326 5.67 22.58 2.27
C LEU A 326 6.76 23.67 2.28
N GLY A 327 7.89 23.39 2.93
CA GLY A 327 9.04 24.31 3.02
C GLY A 327 9.54 24.67 4.42
N ASN A 328 8.90 24.24 5.52
CA ASN A 328 9.43 24.51 6.87
C ASN A 328 10.33 23.36 7.36
N MET A 329 11.62 23.70 7.52
CA MET A 329 12.74 22.81 7.81
C MET A 329 12.81 22.40 9.30
N LEU A 330 11.78 21.77 9.86
CA LEU A 330 11.86 21.13 11.18
C LEU A 330 11.17 19.74 11.13
N GLY A 331 11.90 18.71 11.57
CA GLY A 331 11.75 17.29 11.22
C GLY A 331 10.39 16.62 11.49
N LYS A 332 10.21 15.43 10.90
CA LYS A 332 9.00 14.57 10.90
C LYS A 332 7.68 15.20 10.41
N PHE A 333 7.50 16.51 10.50
CA PHE A 333 6.26 17.24 10.19
C PHE A 333 6.21 17.88 8.79
N ALA A 334 7.20 17.62 7.93
CA ALA A 334 7.35 18.26 6.61
C ALA A 334 7.15 17.32 5.41
N LYS A 335 6.59 16.11 5.62
CA LYS A 335 6.23 15.21 4.51
C LYS A 335 4.76 15.45 4.15
N PRO A 336 4.41 15.76 2.88
CA PRO A 336 3.01 15.77 2.45
C PRO A 336 2.50 14.33 2.47
N TRP A 337 1.81 13.95 3.53
CA TRP A 337 1.18 12.64 3.64
C TRP A 337 -0.12 12.66 2.83
N PRO A 338 -0.35 11.66 1.95
CA PRO A 338 -1.54 11.65 1.13
C PRO A 338 -2.76 11.23 1.92
N GLY A 339 -3.90 11.73 1.47
CA GLY A 339 -5.21 11.23 1.84
C GLY A 339 -6.09 12.24 2.56
N SER A 340 -7.38 11.98 2.49
CA SER A 340 -8.41 12.76 3.17
C SER A 340 -9.58 11.87 3.57
N ILE A 341 -10.48 12.41 4.39
CA ILE A 341 -11.78 11.85 4.72
C ILE A 341 -12.84 12.78 4.14
N ASN A 342 -13.73 12.26 3.30
CA ASN A 342 -14.86 13.00 2.76
C ASN A 342 -16.09 12.72 3.62
N VAL A 343 -16.77 13.77 4.05
CA VAL A 343 -18.02 13.67 4.82
C VAL A 343 -19.17 14.06 3.90
N ILE A 344 -20.04 13.09 3.61
CA ILE A 344 -21.23 13.27 2.79
C ILE A 344 -22.44 13.34 3.71
N ASP A 345 -23.26 14.39 3.58
CA ASP A 345 -24.57 14.44 4.22
C ASP A 345 -25.50 13.45 3.52
N ALA A 346 -26.01 12.45 4.24
CA ALA A 346 -26.80 11.36 3.66
C ALA A 346 -28.20 11.81 3.25
N LYS A 347 -28.64 13.00 3.68
CA LYS A 347 -29.96 13.55 3.33
C LYS A 347 -29.95 14.27 1.98
N THR A 348 -28.87 14.98 1.70
CA THR A 348 -28.70 15.82 0.51
C THR A 348 -27.74 15.22 -0.51
N TRP A 349 -26.97 14.20 -0.11
CA TRP A 349 -25.91 13.55 -0.88
C TRP A 349 -24.81 14.52 -1.32
N GLN A 350 -24.62 15.61 -0.56
CA GLN A 350 -23.58 16.59 -0.81
C GLN A 350 -22.42 16.40 0.15
N ARG A 351 -21.21 16.68 -0.32
CA ARG A 351 -20.02 16.73 0.54
C ARG A 351 -20.08 17.98 1.42
N VAL A 352 -20.16 17.77 2.73
CA VAL A 352 -20.21 18.84 3.75
C VAL A 352 -18.84 19.13 4.36
N ALA A 353 -17.91 18.17 4.34
CA ALA A 353 -16.53 18.38 4.78
C ALA A 353 -15.52 17.50 4.04
N LYS A 354 -14.25 17.94 4.08
CA LYS A 354 -13.07 17.18 3.61
C LYS A 354 -11.93 17.39 4.61
N ILE A 355 -11.60 16.35 5.36
CA ILE A 355 -10.62 16.39 6.46
C ILE A 355 -9.32 15.75 5.95
N GLY A 356 -8.21 16.49 5.86
CA GLY A 356 -6.97 15.93 5.31
C GLY A 356 -5.67 16.39 5.95
N GLN A 357 -5.70 17.22 6.99
CA GLN A 357 -4.47 17.64 7.69
C GLN A 357 -4.07 16.56 8.69
N GLY A 358 -2.79 16.15 8.71
CA GLY A 358 -2.28 15.22 9.72
C GLY A 358 -2.73 13.76 9.55
N LEU A 359 -3.28 13.40 8.39
CA LEU A 359 -3.57 12.01 8.02
C LEU A 359 -2.44 11.45 7.16
N ASN A 360 -2.22 10.14 7.21
CA ASN A 360 -1.29 9.45 6.32
C ASN A 360 -1.89 8.13 5.85
N ASN A 361 -2.35 8.13 4.59
CA ASN A 361 -3.05 7.00 3.99
C ASN A 361 -4.20 6.51 4.88
N PRO A 362 -5.22 7.36 5.15
CA PRO A 362 -6.38 6.95 5.91
C PRO A 362 -7.00 5.70 5.26
N HIS A 363 -7.28 4.69 6.09
CA HIS A 363 -7.60 3.35 5.59
C HIS A 363 -8.90 2.77 6.15
N ASN A 364 -9.16 2.98 7.44
CA ASN A 364 -10.43 2.60 8.05
C ASN A 364 -10.77 3.54 9.22
N LEU A 365 -12.07 3.67 9.47
CA LEU A 365 -12.62 4.54 10.49
C LEU A 365 -13.80 3.89 11.20
N TRP A 366 -13.99 4.24 12.48
CA TRP A 366 -15.11 3.78 13.29
C TRP A 366 -15.61 4.85 14.26
N GLU A 367 -16.93 4.95 14.45
CA GLU A 367 -17.54 5.93 15.36
C GLU A 367 -17.51 5.48 16.82
N SER A 368 -17.46 6.42 17.77
CA SER A 368 -17.79 6.16 19.17
C SER A 368 -19.26 5.77 19.30
N ALA A 369 -19.61 5.00 20.32
CA ALA A 369 -20.98 4.51 20.51
C ALA A 369 -22.02 5.64 20.64
N ASP A 370 -21.63 6.81 21.16
CA ASP A 370 -22.49 8.00 21.25
C ASP A 370 -22.43 8.88 19.99
N GLY A 371 -21.72 8.44 18.96
CA GLY A 371 -21.55 9.10 17.67
C GLY A 371 -20.72 10.38 17.71
N LYS A 372 -20.14 10.78 18.84
CA LYS A 372 -19.46 12.10 18.96
C LYS A 372 -18.06 12.15 18.37
N PHE A 373 -17.38 11.01 18.31
CA PHE A 373 -16.02 10.91 17.81
C PHE A 373 -15.91 9.87 16.72
N VAL A 374 -14.99 10.07 15.80
CA VAL A 374 -14.56 9.06 14.82
C VAL A 374 -13.09 8.78 15.04
N VAL A 375 -12.72 7.51 15.13
CA VAL A 375 -11.33 7.08 15.21
C VAL A 375 -10.88 6.59 13.84
N GLN A 376 -9.74 7.11 13.37
CA GLN A 376 -9.16 6.86 12.06
C GLN A 376 -7.81 6.14 12.20
N THR A 377 -7.57 5.14 11.35
CA THR A 377 -6.25 4.54 11.15
C THR A 377 -5.45 5.27 10.08
N ASN A 378 -4.13 5.36 10.27
CA ASN A 378 -3.19 5.92 9.30
C ASN A 378 -2.23 4.82 8.86
N TRP A 379 -2.55 4.16 7.75
CA TRP A 379 -2.02 2.83 7.43
C TRP A 379 -0.55 2.80 7.02
N HIS A 380 0.04 3.91 6.58
CA HIS A 380 1.48 3.97 6.29
C HIS A 380 2.27 4.67 7.41
N ASP A 381 1.77 4.58 8.63
CA ASP A 381 2.39 5.18 9.80
C ASP A 381 2.14 4.31 11.05
N ASN A 382 2.40 4.86 12.23
CA ASN A 382 2.20 4.17 13.50
C ASN A 382 1.34 4.97 14.49
N TYR A 383 0.24 5.55 13.99
CA TYR A 383 -0.67 6.30 14.86
C TYR A 383 -2.15 6.27 14.46
N LEU A 384 -3.01 6.51 15.44
CA LEU A 384 -4.44 6.79 15.29
C LEU A 384 -4.73 8.29 15.39
N THR A 385 -5.81 8.71 14.75
CA THR A 385 -6.39 10.05 14.84
C THR A 385 -7.80 9.94 15.41
N VAL A 386 -8.19 10.85 16.30
CA VAL A 386 -9.57 11.02 16.78
C VAL A 386 -10.11 12.32 16.24
N ILE A 387 -11.30 12.29 15.69
CA ILE A 387 -11.97 13.40 15.02
C ILE A 387 -13.26 13.70 15.76
N ASP A 388 -13.54 14.98 16.00
CA ASP A 388 -14.83 15.46 16.50
C ASP A 388 -15.84 15.39 15.34
N ALA A 389 -16.86 14.55 15.50
CA ALA A 389 -17.81 14.25 14.43
C ALA A 389 -18.86 15.35 14.23
N GLU A 390 -18.97 16.34 15.13
CA GLU A 390 -19.85 17.51 14.94
C GLU A 390 -19.09 18.64 14.25
N LYS A 391 -17.82 18.85 14.61
CA LYS A 391 -17.00 19.92 14.04
C LYS A 391 -16.29 19.52 12.75
N HIS A 392 -16.19 18.23 12.46
CA HIS A 392 -15.37 17.68 11.36
C HIS A 392 -13.89 18.10 11.48
N GLU A 393 -13.40 18.16 12.71
CA GLU A 393 -12.04 18.61 13.04
C GLU A 393 -11.30 17.55 13.84
N ILE A 394 -9.98 17.48 13.64
CA ILE A 394 -9.13 16.59 14.45
C ILE A 394 -9.19 17.02 15.91
N PHE A 395 -9.66 16.11 16.75
CA PHE A 395 -9.71 16.26 18.19
C PHE A 395 -8.37 15.87 18.84
N LYS A 396 -7.79 14.76 18.40
CA LYS A 396 -6.46 14.29 18.81
C LYS A 396 -5.75 13.61 17.64
N ASN A 397 -4.44 13.75 17.57
CA ASN A 397 -3.65 13.07 16.54
C ASN A 397 -2.38 12.47 17.13
N TYR A 398 -1.72 11.59 16.37
CA TYR A 398 -0.46 10.96 16.73
C TYR A 398 -0.53 10.08 17.99
N ILE A 399 -1.70 9.45 18.24
CA ILE A 399 -1.83 8.44 19.30
C ILE A 399 -1.06 7.19 18.85
N THR A 400 0.07 6.92 19.49
CA THR A 400 1.04 5.91 19.02
C THR A 400 0.48 4.49 19.06
N THR A 401 0.67 3.76 17.95
CA THR A 401 0.37 2.33 17.77
C THR A 401 1.62 1.54 17.34
N GLY A 402 1.45 0.27 17.00
CA GLY A 402 2.37 -0.44 16.10
C GLY A 402 2.32 0.09 14.66
N MET A 403 3.24 -0.36 13.81
CA MET A 403 3.33 0.03 12.40
C MET A 403 2.14 -0.49 11.59
N ASP A 404 1.68 0.32 10.66
CA ASP A 404 0.63 0.03 9.70
C ASP A 404 -0.69 -0.41 10.35
N PRO A 405 -1.31 0.43 11.21
CA PRO A 405 -2.64 0.13 11.73
C PRO A 405 -3.63 0.09 10.55
N ALA A 406 -4.25 -1.07 10.33
CA ALA A 406 -5.15 -1.26 9.18
C ALA A 406 -6.59 -0.89 9.53
N HIS A 407 -7.33 -1.79 10.18
CA HIS A 407 -8.71 -1.55 10.58
C HIS A 407 -8.85 -1.13 12.06
N ILE A 408 -10.00 -0.53 12.39
CA ILE A 408 -10.34 -0.06 13.72
C ILE A 408 -11.80 -0.35 14.05
N ALA A 409 -12.08 -0.60 15.33
CA ALA A 409 -13.44 -0.66 15.86
C ALA A 409 -13.49 -0.11 17.29
N VAL A 410 -14.63 0.48 17.68
CA VAL A 410 -14.88 0.97 19.05
C VAL A 410 -16.00 0.14 19.66
N THR A 411 -15.82 -0.39 20.88
CA THR A 411 -16.85 -1.22 21.52
C THR A 411 -18.15 -0.43 21.77
N PRO A 412 -19.34 -1.07 21.72
CA PRO A 412 -20.64 -0.43 21.96
C PRO A 412 -20.79 0.31 23.30
N ASP A 413 -19.96 -0.03 24.28
CA ASP A 413 -19.95 0.59 25.61
C ASP A 413 -18.93 1.73 25.74
N ASN A 414 -18.26 2.13 24.65
CA ASN A 414 -17.18 3.12 24.64
C ASN A 414 -16.06 2.81 25.65
N LYS A 415 -15.78 1.52 25.89
CA LYS A 415 -14.71 1.09 26.79
C LYS A 415 -13.39 0.90 26.07
N TRP A 416 -13.43 0.32 24.87
CA TRP A 416 -12.22 -0.05 24.13
C TRP A 416 -12.25 0.43 22.69
N VAL A 417 -11.09 0.91 22.23
CA VAL A 417 -10.77 1.09 20.82
C VAL A 417 -9.79 -0.01 20.43
N VAL A 418 -10.08 -0.79 19.40
CA VAL A 418 -9.30 -1.96 18.97
C VAL A 418 -8.78 -1.71 17.56
N THR A 419 -7.47 -1.88 17.33
CA THR A 419 -6.86 -1.76 15.99
C THR A 419 -6.02 -2.99 15.66
N GLY A 420 -6.07 -3.45 14.40
CA GLY A 420 -5.17 -4.48 13.89
C GLY A 420 -3.85 -3.86 13.41
N ILE A 421 -2.71 -4.38 13.88
CA ILE A 421 -1.38 -3.93 13.48
C ILE A 421 -0.87 -4.81 12.33
N ASN A 422 -0.99 -4.30 11.11
CA ASN A 422 -0.79 -5.08 9.89
C ASN A 422 0.68 -5.47 9.67
N ALA A 423 1.63 -4.61 10.03
CA ALA A 423 3.05 -4.99 10.04
C ALA A 423 3.46 -5.87 11.24
N GLY A 424 2.50 -6.32 12.06
CA GLY A 424 2.70 -7.13 13.25
C GLY A 424 1.86 -8.41 13.28
N SER A 425 1.50 -8.84 14.49
CA SER A 425 0.67 -10.05 14.73
C SER A 425 -0.47 -9.80 15.71
N GLU A 426 -0.66 -8.57 16.18
CA GLU A 426 -1.58 -8.23 17.26
C GLU A 426 -2.71 -7.32 16.85
N PHE A 427 -3.77 -7.42 17.64
CA PHE A 427 -4.69 -6.33 17.89
C PHE A 427 -4.23 -5.54 19.11
N GLN A 428 -4.03 -4.23 18.96
CA GLN A 428 -3.78 -3.31 20.07
C GLN A 428 -5.11 -2.75 20.58
N VAL A 429 -5.28 -2.73 21.91
CA VAL A 429 -6.51 -2.30 22.57
C VAL A 429 -6.20 -1.07 23.42
N PHE A 430 -6.95 0.00 23.21
CA PHE A 430 -6.80 1.30 23.89
C PHE A 430 -8.02 1.60 24.73
N ASP A 431 -7.81 2.26 25.87
CA ASP A 431 -8.88 2.78 26.72
C ASP A 431 -9.57 3.97 26.03
N ALA A 432 -10.80 3.74 25.58
CA ALA A 432 -11.58 4.72 24.84
C ALA A 432 -11.88 5.97 25.68
N SER A 433 -12.08 5.83 26.99
CA SER A 433 -12.34 6.97 27.88
C SER A 433 -11.17 7.96 27.89
N LYS A 434 -9.93 7.46 27.85
CA LYS A 434 -8.72 8.29 27.72
C LYS A 434 -8.59 8.89 26.32
N MET A 435 -8.95 8.15 25.28
CA MET A 435 -8.93 8.65 23.91
C MET A 435 -9.88 9.83 23.73
N PHE A 436 -11.07 9.78 24.32
CA PHE A 436 -12.11 10.78 24.16
C PHE A 436 -12.09 11.90 25.23
N ASP A 437 -11.30 11.79 26.30
CA ASP A 437 -11.18 12.84 27.33
C ASP A 437 -10.32 14.01 26.84
N PRO A 438 -10.84 15.26 26.75
CA PRO A 438 -10.06 16.42 26.32
C PRO A 438 -8.86 16.77 27.21
N ASN A 439 -8.81 16.26 28.45
CA ASN A 439 -7.73 16.54 29.40
C ASN A 439 -6.55 15.57 29.27
N VAL A 440 -6.69 14.49 28.52
CA VAL A 440 -5.63 13.50 28.30
C VAL A 440 -4.91 13.79 26.99
N LYS A 441 -3.60 13.98 27.03
CA LYS A 441 -2.81 14.27 25.82
C LYS A 441 -2.58 13.02 24.97
N PRO A 442 -2.44 13.14 23.63
CA PRO A 442 -2.18 12.00 22.76
C PRO A 442 -0.96 11.16 23.15
N GLU A 443 0.14 11.80 23.58
CA GLU A 443 1.37 11.12 23.97
C GLU A 443 1.23 10.22 25.21
N ASP A 444 0.24 10.50 26.06
CA ASP A 444 -0.06 9.75 27.29
C ASP A 444 -1.02 8.57 27.04
N ILE A 445 -1.57 8.46 25.84
CA ILE A 445 -2.42 7.35 25.44
C ILE A 445 -1.54 6.24 24.86
N LYS A 446 -1.56 5.07 25.52
CA LYS A 446 -0.85 3.85 25.11
C LYS A 446 -1.82 2.68 25.04
N PRO A 447 -1.51 1.62 24.27
CA PRO A 447 -2.29 0.39 24.33
C PRO A 447 -2.39 -0.10 25.78
N ALA A 448 -3.61 -0.35 26.25
CA ALA A 448 -3.86 -0.94 27.55
C ALA A 448 -3.38 -2.41 27.59
N PHE A 449 -3.54 -3.12 26.47
CA PHE A 449 -3.03 -4.47 26.24
C PHE A 449 -3.07 -4.81 24.73
N SER A 450 -2.53 -5.98 24.39
CA SER A 450 -2.61 -6.53 23.04
C SER A 450 -3.13 -7.96 23.07
N ILE A 451 -3.81 -8.36 22.00
CA ILE A 451 -4.29 -9.73 21.78
C ILE A 451 -3.64 -10.26 20.50
N ARG A 452 -3.17 -11.50 20.52
CA ARG A 452 -2.52 -12.16 19.39
C ARG A 452 -3.12 -13.54 19.20
N ALA A 453 -3.27 -13.97 17.97
CA ALA A 453 -3.44 -15.39 17.68
C ALA A 453 -2.07 -16.10 17.65
N SER A 454 -2.09 -17.43 17.75
CA SER A 454 -0.95 -18.33 17.75
C SER A 454 -0.35 -18.52 16.35
N VAL A 455 -0.24 -17.40 15.62
CA VAL A 455 0.31 -17.28 14.28
C VAL A 455 1.41 -16.19 14.29
N PRO A 456 2.69 -16.55 14.07
CA PRO A 456 3.77 -15.58 14.06
C PRO A 456 3.81 -14.80 12.73
N LEU A 457 4.05 -13.47 12.80
CA LEU A 457 4.09 -12.51 11.68
C LEU A 457 2.91 -12.66 10.72
N ALA A 458 1.74 -12.35 11.26
CA ALA A 458 0.49 -12.82 10.71
C ALA A 458 -0.30 -11.73 9.97
N GLY A 459 -0.03 -10.45 10.23
CA GLY A 459 -0.64 -9.32 9.54
C GLY A 459 -2.16 -9.27 9.67
N PRO A 460 -2.69 -9.01 10.88
CA PRO A 460 -4.11 -8.75 11.06
C PRO A 460 -4.53 -7.54 10.22
N HIS A 461 -5.50 -7.74 9.32
CA HIS A 461 -5.98 -6.69 8.42
C HIS A 461 -7.43 -6.32 8.69
N GLY A 462 -8.36 -6.65 7.79
CA GLY A 462 -9.75 -6.23 7.84
C GLY A 462 -10.57 -7.01 8.86
N PHE A 463 -10.40 -6.73 10.14
CA PHE A 463 -11.11 -7.46 11.19
C PHE A 463 -12.51 -6.89 11.46
N TRP A 464 -13.34 -7.72 12.09
CA TRP A 464 -14.64 -7.31 12.64
C TRP A 464 -14.68 -7.52 14.14
N LEU A 465 -15.19 -6.52 14.85
CA LEU A 465 -15.52 -6.60 16.27
C LEU A 465 -17.03 -6.78 16.40
N THR A 466 -17.48 -7.80 17.12
CA THR A 466 -18.88 -7.95 17.47
C THR A 466 -19.20 -7.20 18.77
N PRO A 467 -20.47 -6.82 19.01
CA PRO A 467 -20.88 -6.17 20.26
C PRO A 467 -20.53 -6.94 21.54
N ASP A 468 -20.52 -8.27 21.49
CA ASP A 468 -20.15 -9.17 22.60
C ASP A 468 -18.64 -9.41 22.74
N GLY A 469 -17.82 -8.77 21.89
CA GLY A 469 -16.36 -8.73 22.02
C GLY A 469 -15.62 -9.86 21.33
N LEU A 470 -16.18 -10.45 20.26
CA LEU A 470 -15.43 -11.35 19.38
C LEU A 470 -14.71 -10.54 18.30
N ILE A 471 -13.48 -10.94 18.00
CA ILE A 471 -12.64 -10.34 16.96
C ILE A 471 -12.44 -11.38 15.87
N ALA A 472 -13.00 -11.16 14.69
CA ALA A 472 -12.76 -11.98 13.51
C ALA A 472 -11.52 -11.47 12.76
N GLY A 473 -10.36 -12.08 13.01
CA GLY A 473 -9.07 -11.61 12.49
C GLY A 473 -8.60 -12.41 11.27
N PRO A 474 -8.52 -11.80 10.08
CA PRO A 474 -7.78 -12.35 8.97
C PRO A 474 -6.30 -12.03 9.13
N TYR A 475 -5.45 -13.05 8.99
CA TYR A 475 -4.01 -12.96 9.11
C TYR A 475 -3.38 -13.22 7.75
N HIS A 476 -3.32 -12.15 6.97
CA HIS A 476 -3.08 -12.27 5.54
C HIS A 476 -1.66 -12.71 5.20
N MET A 477 -0.66 -12.33 6.02
CA MET A 477 0.75 -12.68 5.77
C MET A 477 1.02 -14.15 6.06
N ALA A 478 0.23 -14.74 6.95
CA ALA A 478 0.32 -16.15 7.30
C ALA A 478 -0.66 -17.04 6.53
N ASN A 479 -1.59 -16.49 5.75
CA ASN A 479 -2.72 -17.21 5.17
C ASN A 479 -3.52 -17.97 6.26
N HIS A 480 -3.88 -17.26 7.33
CA HIS A 480 -4.68 -17.82 8.41
C HIS A 480 -5.87 -16.91 8.74
N ILE A 481 -6.87 -17.49 9.39
CA ILE A 481 -8.04 -16.79 9.92
C ILE A 481 -8.28 -17.28 11.35
N ALA A 482 -8.68 -16.41 12.26
CA ALA A 482 -9.03 -16.81 13.63
C ALA A 482 -10.12 -15.93 14.23
N VAL A 483 -10.89 -16.50 15.15
CA VAL A 483 -11.75 -15.75 16.06
C VAL A 483 -11.09 -15.67 17.44
N LEU A 484 -10.94 -14.45 17.95
CA LEU A 484 -10.41 -14.14 19.28
C LEU A 484 -11.54 -13.59 20.16
N SER A 485 -11.38 -13.66 21.48
CA SER A 485 -12.22 -12.94 22.44
C SER A 485 -11.45 -11.77 23.05
N LEU A 486 -12.02 -10.57 22.94
CA LEU A 486 -11.55 -9.36 23.60
C LEU A 486 -11.62 -9.49 25.12
N ASN A 487 -12.70 -10.11 25.61
CA ASN A 487 -12.99 -10.25 27.03
C ASN A 487 -12.08 -11.28 27.70
N GLU A 488 -11.88 -12.44 27.05
CA GLU A 488 -11.03 -13.52 27.56
C GLU A 488 -9.56 -13.39 27.14
N ARG A 489 -9.26 -12.53 26.17
CA ARG A 489 -7.93 -12.22 25.63
C ARG A 489 -7.21 -13.46 25.07
N LYS A 490 -7.95 -14.31 24.38
CA LYS A 490 -7.45 -15.57 23.80
C LYS A 490 -8.14 -15.90 22.50
N GLU A 491 -7.55 -16.85 21.78
CA GLU A 491 -8.18 -17.52 20.65
C GLU A 491 -9.33 -18.41 21.12
N MET A 492 -10.44 -18.37 20.39
CA MET A 492 -11.61 -19.19 20.70
C MET A 492 -11.48 -20.59 20.10
N HIS A 493 -10.71 -20.73 19.03
CA HIS A 493 -10.39 -22.00 18.40
C HIS A 493 -8.98 -21.92 17.79
N ARG A 494 -8.45 -23.07 17.37
CA ARG A 494 -7.17 -23.08 16.64
C ARG A 494 -7.31 -22.29 15.33
N PRO A 495 -6.36 -21.38 14.99
CA PRO A 495 -6.38 -20.65 13.74
C PRO A 495 -6.46 -21.59 12.55
N ILE A 496 -7.27 -21.23 11.57
CA ILE A 496 -7.54 -22.03 10.39
C ILE A 496 -6.68 -21.53 9.25
N ASN A 497 -6.10 -22.45 8.49
CA ASN A 497 -5.40 -22.14 7.24
C ASN A 497 -6.33 -22.44 6.05
N PRO A 498 -6.91 -21.42 5.39
CA PRO A 498 -7.77 -21.62 4.24
C PRO A 498 -7.14 -22.40 3.10
N ALA A 499 -5.81 -22.41 2.97
CA ALA A 499 -5.11 -23.13 1.91
C ALA A 499 -5.44 -24.63 1.88
N GLN A 500 -5.86 -25.20 3.00
CA GLN A 500 -6.15 -26.64 3.15
C GLN A 500 -7.60 -27.01 2.81
N LEU A 501 -8.47 -26.03 2.57
CA LEU A 501 -9.86 -26.25 2.22
C LEU A 501 -9.98 -26.74 0.79
N ASP A 502 -10.97 -27.59 0.52
CA ASP A 502 -11.32 -28.00 -0.84
C ASP A 502 -11.97 -26.84 -1.60
N ASP A 503 -11.60 -26.65 -2.87
CA ASP A 503 -12.23 -25.65 -3.75
C ASP A 503 -13.40 -26.29 -4.50
N PRO A 504 -14.67 -25.96 -4.18
CA PRO A 504 -15.81 -26.53 -4.89
C PRO A 504 -15.86 -26.09 -6.36
N ALA A 505 -15.21 -24.98 -6.72
CA ALA A 505 -15.07 -24.55 -8.10
C ALA A 505 -13.99 -25.33 -8.88
N ALA A 506 -13.18 -26.15 -8.21
CA ALA A 506 -12.14 -26.99 -8.80
C ALA A 506 -12.05 -28.36 -8.09
N PRO A 507 -12.96 -29.31 -8.41
CA PRO A 507 -13.03 -30.60 -7.72
C PRO A 507 -11.69 -31.34 -7.65
N GLY A 508 -11.32 -31.79 -6.45
CA GLY A 508 -10.06 -32.49 -6.19
C GLY A 508 -8.85 -31.57 -5.94
N LYS A 509 -9.02 -30.24 -5.99
CA LYS A 509 -7.99 -29.27 -5.63
C LYS A 509 -8.30 -28.59 -4.29
N LYS A 510 -7.23 -28.20 -3.61
CA LYS A 510 -7.31 -27.28 -2.47
C LYS A 510 -7.39 -25.83 -2.95
N LEU A 511 -7.73 -24.91 -2.05
CA LEU A 511 -7.60 -23.47 -2.27
C LEU A 511 -6.13 -23.04 -2.40
N GLY A 512 -5.24 -23.68 -1.64
CA GLY A 512 -3.80 -23.41 -1.65
C GLY A 512 -3.42 -21.96 -1.33
N ALA A 513 -2.41 -21.45 -2.02
CA ALA A 513 -1.86 -20.13 -1.71
C ALA A 513 -2.92 -19.04 -1.91
N GLY A 514 -3.07 -18.17 -0.92
CA GLY A 514 -3.98 -17.04 -1.00
C GLY A 514 -3.87 -16.10 0.19
N ILE A 515 -4.69 -15.05 0.16
CA ILE A 515 -4.70 -13.94 1.11
C ILE A 515 -6.12 -13.80 1.67
N PRO A 516 -6.37 -14.14 2.95
CA PRO A 516 -7.57 -13.68 3.63
C PRO A 516 -7.43 -12.18 3.93
N ILE A 517 -8.29 -11.33 3.37
CA ILE A 517 -8.16 -9.86 3.45
C ILE A 517 -9.01 -9.27 4.57
N ALA A 518 -10.28 -9.67 4.64
CA ALA A 518 -11.23 -9.16 5.64
C ALA A 518 -12.17 -10.26 6.14
N SER A 519 -12.55 -10.20 7.41
CA SER A 519 -13.39 -11.20 8.08
C SER A 519 -14.49 -10.53 8.91
N TYR A 520 -15.71 -11.06 8.84
CA TYR A 520 -16.93 -10.47 9.42
C TYR A 520 -17.74 -11.53 10.16
N ILE A 521 -18.32 -11.16 11.30
CA ILE A 521 -19.24 -12.02 12.05
C ILE A 521 -20.61 -11.34 12.08
N GLY A 522 -21.64 -12.05 11.63
CA GLY A 522 -23.02 -11.57 11.58
C GLY A 522 -23.75 -11.72 12.92
N PRO A 523 -25.03 -11.34 12.96
CA PRO A 523 -25.89 -11.59 14.12
C PRO A 523 -26.07 -13.09 14.36
N GLU A 524 -26.50 -13.43 15.57
CA GLU A 524 -27.02 -14.76 15.86
C GLU A 524 -28.47 -14.86 15.41
N ILE A 525 -28.78 -15.88 14.60
CA ILE A 525 -30.12 -16.15 14.07
C ILE A 525 -30.38 -17.64 14.22
N ASN A 526 -31.42 -17.99 14.95
CA ASN A 526 -31.86 -19.38 15.17
C ASN A 526 -30.74 -20.31 15.66
N GLY A 527 -29.86 -19.82 16.53
CA GLY A 527 -28.74 -20.59 17.08
C GLY A 527 -27.49 -20.67 16.19
N HIS A 528 -27.54 -20.05 15.01
CA HIS A 528 -26.45 -19.98 14.05
C HIS A 528 -25.81 -18.60 14.06
N ARG A 529 -24.50 -18.53 13.81
CA ARG A 529 -23.80 -17.25 13.64
C ARG A 529 -22.75 -17.40 12.57
N TYR A 530 -22.91 -16.67 11.47
CA TYR A 530 -22.01 -16.82 10.33
C TYR A 530 -20.77 -15.94 10.45
N TRP A 531 -19.64 -16.53 10.15
CA TRP A 531 -18.33 -15.90 10.01
C TRP A 531 -17.91 -15.98 8.54
N VAL A 532 -17.87 -14.83 7.88
CA VAL A 532 -17.55 -14.70 6.45
C VAL A 532 -16.16 -14.09 6.31
N THR A 533 -15.31 -14.71 5.48
CA THR A 533 -13.97 -14.18 5.16
C THR A 533 -13.77 -14.04 3.66
N ALA A 534 -13.34 -12.85 3.24
CA ALA A 534 -12.90 -12.57 1.89
C ALA A 534 -11.51 -13.18 1.65
N PHE A 535 -11.39 -14.02 0.64
CA PHE A 535 -10.17 -14.74 0.30
C PHE A 535 -9.79 -14.51 -1.16
N VAL A 536 -8.55 -14.09 -1.38
CA VAL A 536 -7.98 -13.87 -2.71
C VAL A 536 -7.03 -15.00 -3.03
N MET A 537 -7.31 -15.71 -4.09
CA MET A 537 -6.49 -16.82 -4.57
C MET A 537 -5.18 -16.27 -5.15
N LEU A 538 -4.04 -16.86 -4.76
CA LEU A 538 -2.72 -16.58 -5.34
C LEU A 538 -2.14 -17.79 -6.10
N GLU A 539 -2.95 -18.82 -6.28
CA GLU A 539 -2.58 -19.95 -7.11
C GLU A 539 -2.50 -19.59 -8.60
N GLN A 540 -1.64 -20.31 -9.31
CA GLN A 540 -1.34 -20.08 -10.71
C GLN A 540 -2.57 -19.96 -11.61
N ASP A 541 -3.40 -20.99 -11.65
CA ASP A 541 -4.54 -21.09 -12.55
C ASP A 541 -5.77 -20.32 -12.07
N ARG A 542 -5.65 -19.64 -10.92
CA ARG A 542 -6.75 -18.99 -10.19
C ARG A 542 -6.33 -17.64 -9.62
N LEU A 543 -5.26 -17.04 -10.14
CA LEU A 543 -4.65 -15.83 -9.58
C LEU A 543 -5.65 -14.66 -9.53
N LEU A 544 -5.75 -14.03 -8.36
CA LEU A 544 -6.68 -12.94 -8.03
C LEU A 544 -8.17 -13.29 -8.17
N GLN A 545 -8.53 -14.56 -8.32
CA GLN A 545 -9.93 -14.98 -8.22
C GLN A 545 -10.42 -14.90 -6.76
N GLY A 546 -11.68 -14.54 -6.59
CA GLY A 546 -12.29 -14.37 -5.28
C GLY A 546 -12.95 -15.62 -4.72
N ARG A 547 -12.83 -15.83 -3.41
CA ARG A 547 -13.69 -16.71 -2.63
C ARG A 547 -14.24 -15.98 -1.41
N LEU A 548 -15.47 -16.32 -1.02
CA LEU A 548 -15.96 -16.07 0.34
C LEU A 548 -15.99 -17.39 1.09
N LEU A 549 -15.33 -17.43 2.23
CA LEU A 549 -15.30 -18.57 3.14
C LEU A 549 -16.34 -18.32 4.21
N ILE A 550 -17.35 -19.19 4.30
CA ILE A 550 -18.44 -19.05 5.27
C ILE A 550 -18.34 -20.19 6.26
N TYR A 551 -18.18 -19.82 7.53
CA TYR A 551 -18.25 -20.73 8.66
C TYR A 551 -19.48 -20.43 9.50
N ASP A 552 -20.03 -21.44 10.13
CA ASP A 552 -20.95 -21.29 11.25
C ASP A 552 -20.20 -21.50 12.56
N ILE A 553 -20.31 -20.51 13.44
CA ILE A 553 -19.68 -20.51 14.76
C ILE A 553 -20.70 -20.66 15.90
N GLY A 554 -21.99 -20.83 15.56
CA GLY A 554 -23.09 -21.05 16.50
C GLY A 554 -23.23 -19.98 17.60
N GLU A 555 -24.05 -20.28 18.61
CA GLU A 555 -24.28 -19.38 19.76
C GLU A 555 -23.05 -19.21 20.66
N LYS A 556 -22.21 -20.26 20.79
CA LYS A 556 -21.04 -20.29 21.68
C LYS A 556 -19.77 -20.61 20.90
N VAL A 557 -18.94 -19.58 20.73
CA VAL A 557 -17.65 -19.70 20.03
C VAL A 557 -16.67 -20.53 20.85
N GLY A 558 -16.01 -21.51 20.22
CA GLY A 558 -14.88 -22.27 20.78
C GLY A 558 -15.16 -23.67 21.35
N GLY A 559 -16.32 -24.24 21.06
CA GLY A 559 -16.62 -25.66 21.32
C GLY A 559 -15.93 -26.63 20.35
N PRO A 560 -15.89 -27.94 20.62
CA PRO A 560 -15.19 -28.94 19.81
C PRO A 560 -15.74 -29.15 18.39
N SER A 561 -16.98 -28.72 18.12
CA SER A 561 -17.63 -28.72 16.80
C SER A 561 -17.62 -27.35 16.11
N ASN A 562 -16.79 -26.42 16.57
CA ASN A 562 -16.77 -25.01 16.18
C ASN A 562 -15.36 -24.57 15.76
N PRO A 563 -15.18 -23.89 14.61
CA PRO A 563 -16.20 -23.52 13.63
C PRO A 563 -16.45 -24.62 12.59
N THR A 564 -17.68 -24.68 12.06
CA THR A 564 -18.05 -25.61 10.98
C THR A 564 -18.04 -24.87 9.65
N LEU A 565 -17.32 -25.37 8.64
CA LEU A 565 -17.34 -24.79 7.30
C LEU A 565 -18.72 -25.03 6.67
N VAL A 566 -19.40 -23.94 6.30
CA VAL A 566 -20.70 -23.96 5.63
C VAL A 566 -20.50 -24.04 4.12
N LYS A 567 -19.79 -23.06 3.55
CA LYS A 567 -19.61 -22.96 2.10
C LYS A 567 -18.34 -22.21 1.74
N VAL A 568 -17.78 -22.57 0.60
CA VAL A 568 -16.74 -21.79 -0.10
C VAL A 568 -17.39 -21.30 -1.38
N LEU A 569 -17.67 -20.00 -1.47
CA LEU A 569 -18.37 -19.41 -2.61
C LEU A 569 -17.38 -18.75 -3.56
N LYS A 570 -17.49 -19.02 -4.85
CA LYS A 570 -16.80 -18.24 -5.88
C LYS A 570 -17.50 -16.90 -6.06
N VAL A 571 -16.74 -15.82 -6.00
CA VAL A 571 -17.22 -14.44 -6.21
C VAL A 571 -16.32 -13.73 -7.23
N ASN A 572 -16.65 -12.48 -7.55
CA ASN A 572 -15.81 -11.66 -8.42
C ASN A 572 -14.39 -11.49 -7.85
N GLY A 573 -13.43 -11.22 -8.74
CA GLY A 573 -12.01 -11.17 -8.42
C GLY A 573 -11.67 -10.15 -7.34
N THR A 574 -10.75 -10.54 -6.47
CA THR A 574 -10.24 -9.72 -5.37
C THR A 574 -11.35 -9.13 -4.46
N PRO A 575 -12.11 -9.96 -3.74
CA PRO A 575 -13.03 -9.49 -2.70
C PRO A 575 -12.24 -8.79 -1.59
N ILE A 576 -12.67 -7.59 -1.21
CA ILE A 576 -11.99 -6.76 -0.21
C ILE A 576 -12.80 -6.71 1.09
N GLN A 577 -13.92 -5.99 1.09
CA GLN A 577 -14.82 -5.90 2.24
C GLN A 577 -16.14 -6.60 1.92
N SER A 578 -16.58 -7.45 2.86
CA SER A 578 -17.73 -8.34 2.68
C SER A 578 -18.54 -8.45 3.98
N PRO A 579 -18.98 -7.33 4.59
CA PRO A 579 -19.78 -7.37 5.79
C PRO A 579 -21.12 -8.06 5.55
N ILE A 580 -21.62 -8.71 6.61
CA ILE A 580 -22.97 -9.23 6.68
C ILE A 580 -23.89 -8.07 7.06
N SER A 581 -25.07 -7.97 6.45
CA SER A 581 -26.07 -6.98 6.85
C SER A 581 -26.47 -7.20 8.31
N PRO A 582 -26.76 -6.13 9.07
CA PRO A 582 -27.08 -6.26 10.50
C PRO A 582 -28.35 -7.07 10.78
N ASP A 583 -29.23 -7.22 9.78
CA ASP A 583 -30.41 -8.11 9.83
C ASP A 583 -30.09 -9.57 9.45
N GLY A 584 -28.84 -9.87 9.10
CA GLY A 584 -28.33 -11.19 8.74
C GLY A 584 -28.76 -11.70 7.37
N ARG A 585 -29.51 -10.95 6.56
CA ARG A 585 -30.04 -11.48 5.29
C ARG A 585 -29.00 -11.64 4.19
N TYR A 586 -28.04 -10.73 4.10
CA TYR A 586 -27.12 -10.67 2.96
C TYR A 586 -25.67 -10.45 3.37
N VAL A 587 -24.76 -10.92 2.53
CA VAL A 587 -23.39 -10.37 2.47
C VAL A 587 -23.32 -9.46 1.27
N VAL A 588 -22.89 -8.22 1.46
CA VAL A 588 -22.54 -7.31 0.36
C VAL A 588 -21.02 -7.28 0.25
N SER A 589 -20.49 -7.90 -0.81
CA SER A 589 -19.05 -8.01 -1.04
C SER A 589 -18.60 -7.05 -2.14
N ALA A 590 -17.70 -6.13 -1.78
CA ALA A 590 -16.98 -5.30 -2.73
C ALA A 590 -15.82 -6.09 -3.34
N ASN A 591 -15.80 -6.21 -4.66
CA ASN A 591 -14.76 -6.92 -5.40
C ASN A 591 -14.06 -5.93 -6.33
N SER A 592 -12.77 -5.73 -6.14
CA SER A 592 -12.03 -4.71 -6.88
C SER A 592 -11.77 -5.08 -8.34
N GLY A 593 -12.02 -6.34 -8.72
CA GLY A 593 -11.68 -6.92 -10.00
C GLY A 593 -10.41 -7.78 -9.92
N GLY A 594 -10.24 -8.66 -10.91
CA GLY A 594 -9.10 -9.56 -11.07
C GLY A 594 -8.42 -9.35 -12.43
N LEU A 595 -7.42 -10.20 -12.73
CA LEU A 595 -6.72 -10.17 -14.01
C LEU A 595 -7.61 -10.71 -15.15
N PHE A 596 -7.66 -10.00 -16.27
CA PHE A 596 -8.43 -10.36 -17.48
C PHE A 596 -8.00 -11.66 -18.17
N VAL A 597 -6.91 -12.29 -17.71
CA VAL A 597 -6.17 -13.29 -18.49
C VAL A 597 -6.56 -14.74 -18.17
N ILE A 598 -7.33 -15.00 -17.11
CA ILE A 598 -7.61 -16.37 -16.65
C ILE A 598 -9.09 -16.70 -16.83
N ASP A 599 -9.46 -17.28 -17.98
CA ASP A 599 -10.69 -18.05 -18.34
C ASP A 599 -12.07 -17.63 -17.76
N ASP A 600 -12.18 -16.45 -17.16
CA ASP A 600 -13.37 -16.02 -16.42
C ASP A 600 -13.53 -14.48 -16.47
N GLU A 601 -13.68 -13.96 -17.69
CA GLU A 601 -13.91 -12.53 -17.93
C GLU A 601 -15.09 -11.96 -17.13
N LYS A 602 -16.08 -12.81 -16.80
CA LYS A 602 -17.24 -12.41 -15.99
C LYS A 602 -16.83 -12.00 -14.58
N HIS A 603 -15.94 -12.76 -13.95
CA HIS A 603 -15.49 -12.49 -12.58
C HIS A 603 -14.25 -11.60 -12.52
N ALA A 604 -13.59 -11.31 -13.66
CA ALA A 604 -12.44 -10.41 -13.71
C ALA A 604 -12.80 -8.92 -13.49
N LYS A 605 -14.05 -8.52 -13.72
CA LYS A 605 -14.48 -7.11 -13.57
C LYS A 605 -14.78 -6.75 -12.12
N ALA A 606 -14.57 -5.48 -11.79
CA ALA A 606 -14.99 -4.91 -10.51
C ALA A 606 -16.51 -5.01 -10.38
N ALA A 607 -16.97 -5.44 -9.21
CA ALA A 607 -18.38 -5.76 -8.98
C ALA A 607 -18.73 -5.74 -7.49
N ILE A 608 -20.02 -5.62 -7.20
CA ILE A 608 -20.59 -5.83 -5.88
C ILE A 608 -21.35 -7.16 -5.93
N THR A 609 -20.83 -8.18 -5.25
CA THR A 609 -21.47 -9.49 -5.17
C THR A 609 -22.38 -9.52 -3.94
N VAL A 610 -23.65 -9.87 -4.13
CA VAL A 610 -24.61 -10.04 -3.04
C VAL A 610 -24.83 -11.53 -2.82
N VAL A 611 -24.51 -12.02 -1.62
CA VAL A 611 -24.82 -13.39 -1.20
C VAL A 611 -26.07 -13.35 -0.34
N LYS A 612 -27.04 -14.22 -0.63
CA LYS A 612 -28.19 -14.44 0.25
C LYS A 612 -27.86 -15.54 1.24
N LEU A 613 -28.03 -15.24 2.53
CA LEU A 613 -27.76 -16.18 3.62
C LEU A 613 -29.04 -16.97 3.95
N ASP A 614 -28.89 -18.27 4.18
CA ASP A 614 -29.96 -19.16 4.62
C ASP A 614 -29.48 -19.95 5.84
N TYR A 615 -30.00 -19.60 7.02
CA TYR A 615 -29.59 -20.21 8.29
C TYR A 615 -30.29 -21.53 8.57
N GLU A 616 -31.46 -21.79 7.97
CA GLU A 616 -32.22 -23.03 8.13
C GLU A 616 -31.66 -24.15 7.24
N ASP A 617 -31.28 -23.79 6.01
CA ASP A 617 -30.62 -24.67 5.06
C ASP A 617 -29.33 -24.01 4.54
N PRO A 618 -28.21 -24.15 5.27
CA PRO A 618 -26.94 -23.55 4.91
C PRO A 618 -26.44 -23.90 3.49
N SER A 619 -26.90 -25.01 2.90
CA SER A 619 -26.56 -25.38 1.53
C SER A 619 -27.11 -24.41 0.48
N LYS A 620 -28.21 -23.71 0.80
CA LYS A 620 -28.87 -22.70 -0.04
C LYS A 620 -28.24 -21.32 0.03
N THR A 621 -27.33 -21.07 0.97
CA THR A 621 -26.56 -19.82 1.01
C THR A 621 -25.78 -19.68 -0.29
N ASP A 622 -26.04 -18.69 -1.13
CA ASP A 622 -25.40 -18.58 -2.45
C ASP A 622 -25.33 -17.14 -2.98
N VAL A 623 -24.51 -16.93 -4.01
CA VAL A 623 -24.48 -15.67 -4.75
C VAL A 623 -25.82 -15.45 -5.42
N ALA A 624 -26.55 -14.43 -4.97
CA ALA A 624 -27.88 -14.09 -5.46
C ALA A 624 -27.83 -13.05 -6.59
N LEU A 625 -26.94 -12.06 -6.49
CA LEU A 625 -26.78 -11.00 -7.49
C LEU A 625 -25.31 -10.62 -7.67
N VAL A 626 -24.98 -10.14 -8.86
CA VAL A 626 -23.72 -9.44 -9.16
C VAL A 626 -24.09 -8.09 -9.76
N ILE A 627 -23.87 -7.04 -9.00
CA ILE A 627 -24.12 -5.65 -9.41
C ILE A 627 -22.83 -5.10 -10.01
N PRO A 628 -22.87 -4.42 -11.17
CA PRO A 628 -21.68 -3.77 -11.71
C PRO A 628 -21.03 -2.84 -10.69
N GLY A 629 -19.71 -2.90 -10.57
CA GLY A 629 -18.92 -2.04 -9.69
C GLY A 629 -18.11 -1.04 -10.49
N TYR A 630 -17.66 0.02 -9.82
CA TYR A 630 -16.63 0.90 -10.39
C TYR A 630 -15.24 0.30 -10.21
N SER A 631 -14.28 0.74 -11.03
CA SER A 631 -12.90 0.27 -10.95
C SER A 631 -12.36 0.36 -9.52
N GLY A 632 -11.85 -0.75 -9.01
CA GLY A 632 -11.34 -0.82 -7.63
C GLY A 632 -12.42 -0.77 -6.56
N THR A 633 -13.67 -1.19 -6.82
CA THR A 633 -14.72 -1.37 -5.80
C THR A 633 -14.14 -2.01 -4.52
N HIS A 634 -14.27 -1.35 -3.35
CA HIS A 634 -13.40 -1.60 -2.19
C HIS A 634 -14.12 -1.72 -0.84
N GLY A 635 -14.59 -0.60 -0.28
CA GLY A 635 -15.16 -0.55 1.06
C GLY A 635 -16.66 -0.77 1.06
N VAL A 636 -17.19 -1.33 2.15
CA VAL A 636 -18.63 -1.54 2.36
C VAL A 636 -19.00 -1.22 3.80
N SER A 637 -20.03 -0.39 4.00
CA SER A 637 -20.64 -0.17 5.31
C SER A 637 -22.14 0.01 5.19
N TYR A 638 -22.89 -0.41 6.20
CA TYR A 638 -24.33 -0.19 6.27
C TYR A 638 -24.67 1.11 7.01
N GLY A 639 -25.73 1.78 6.56
CA GLY A 639 -26.38 2.88 7.28
C GLY A 639 -27.90 2.86 7.07
N TYR A 640 -28.60 3.78 7.74
CA TYR A 640 -30.07 3.80 7.72
C TYR A 640 -30.63 4.63 6.57
N LYS A 641 -31.77 4.18 6.06
CA LYS A 641 -32.59 4.87 5.06
C LYS A 641 -33.75 5.60 5.75
N GLU A 642 -34.04 6.83 5.34
CA GLU A 642 -35.19 7.57 5.85
C GLU A 642 -36.50 6.85 5.49
N GLY A 643 -37.40 6.72 6.45
CA GLY A 643 -38.62 5.91 6.31
C GLY A 643 -38.42 4.41 6.59
N GLY A 644 -37.21 3.99 6.95
CA GLY A 644 -36.90 2.62 7.34
C GLY A 644 -36.12 1.81 6.30
N GLY A 645 -35.47 0.75 6.75
CA GLY A 645 -34.58 -0.07 5.95
C GLY A 645 -33.13 0.42 5.96
N LEU A 646 -32.29 -0.26 5.16
CA LEU A 646 -30.85 -0.08 5.15
C LEU A 646 -30.34 0.32 3.76
N TYR A 647 -29.30 1.14 3.77
CA TYR A 647 -28.41 1.33 2.63
C TYR A 647 -27.08 0.64 2.89
N ALA A 648 -26.52 -0.01 1.85
CA ALA A 648 -25.12 -0.38 1.82
C ALA A 648 -24.35 0.63 0.96
N TYR A 649 -23.37 1.28 1.57
CA TYR A 649 -22.49 2.26 0.96
C TYR A 649 -21.24 1.57 0.48
N VAL A 650 -20.96 1.64 -0.83
CA VAL A 650 -19.84 0.95 -1.46
C VAL A 650 -18.91 1.94 -2.15
N THR A 651 -17.65 1.98 -1.72
CA THR A 651 -16.64 2.87 -2.28
C THR A 651 -15.88 2.23 -3.44
N ALA A 652 -15.24 3.07 -4.24
CA ALA A 652 -14.32 2.64 -5.26
C ALA A 652 -12.95 3.29 -5.06
N LYS A 653 -11.91 2.47 -5.14
CA LYS A 653 -10.52 2.88 -4.99
C LYS A 653 -10.05 3.73 -6.18
N PHE A 654 -10.51 3.39 -7.38
CA PHE A 654 -10.02 3.97 -8.65
C PHE A 654 -11.08 4.79 -9.39
N ALA A 655 -12.17 5.14 -8.70
CA ALA A 655 -13.19 6.07 -9.18
C ALA A 655 -13.65 6.95 -8.00
N PRO A 656 -13.90 8.25 -8.20
CA PRO A 656 -14.29 9.16 -7.13
C PRO A 656 -15.80 9.07 -6.89
N VAL A 657 -16.31 7.85 -6.68
CA VAL A 657 -17.75 7.56 -6.63
C VAL A 657 -18.06 6.67 -5.43
N LEU A 658 -19.13 7.01 -4.72
CA LEU A 658 -19.79 6.13 -3.78
C LEU A 658 -21.07 5.57 -4.43
N ARG A 659 -21.15 4.24 -4.56
CA ARG A 659 -22.38 3.55 -5.00
C ARG A 659 -23.24 3.19 -3.80
N VAL A 660 -24.52 3.49 -3.87
CA VAL A 660 -25.49 3.22 -2.79
C VAL A 660 -26.44 2.10 -3.22
N ILE A 661 -26.52 1.04 -2.41
CA ILE A 661 -27.41 -0.11 -2.63
C ILE A 661 -28.56 -0.06 -1.63
N ASP A 662 -29.79 -0.12 -2.11
CA ASP A 662 -31.00 -0.26 -1.29
C ASP A 662 -31.19 -1.74 -0.93
N VAL A 663 -30.93 -2.07 0.34
CA VAL A 663 -30.97 -3.45 0.82
C VAL A 663 -32.39 -4.02 0.72
N GLU A 664 -33.42 -3.18 0.86
CA GLU A 664 -34.83 -3.61 0.76
C GLU A 664 -35.26 -3.92 -0.67
N LYS A 665 -34.47 -3.50 -1.67
CA LYS A 665 -34.72 -3.79 -3.08
C LYS A 665 -33.99 -5.02 -3.59
N ILE A 666 -33.17 -5.68 -2.76
CA ILE A 666 -32.41 -6.87 -3.15
C ILE A 666 -33.34 -8.03 -3.52
N GLU A 667 -34.38 -8.34 -2.73
CA GLU A 667 -35.31 -9.41 -3.09
C GLU A 667 -36.03 -9.13 -4.42
N GLU A 668 -36.49 -7.89 -4.62
CA GLU A 668 -37.13 -7.49 -5.88
C GLU A 668 -36.16 -7.63 -7.07
N ALA A 669 -34.90 -7.26 -6.89
CA ALA A 669 -33.84 -7.41 -7.88
C ALA A 669 -33.55 -8.88 -8.22
N ILE A 670 -33.56 -9.77 -7.22
CA ILE A 670 -33.41 -11.23 -7.39
C ILE A 670 -34.60 -11.79 -8.19
N GLU A 671 -35.83 -11.49 -7.76
CA GLU A 671 -37.06 -11.99 -8.40
C GLU A 671 -37.18 -11.58 -9.87
N LYS A 672 -36.76 -10.35 -10.19
CA LYS A 672 -36.79 -9.81 -11.55
C LYS A 672 -35.52 -10.09 -12.35
N ASN A 673 -34.51 -10.68 -11.73
CA ASN A 673 -33.18 -10.92 -12.30
C ASN A 673 -32.58 -9.64 -12.93
N ASP A 674 -32.72 -8.51 -12.23
CA ASP A 674 -32.17 -7.21 -12.63
C ASP A 674 -31.43 -6.59 -11.43
N PRO A 675 -30.08 -6.71 -11.38
CA PRO A 675 -29.29 -6.22 -10.27
C PRO A 675 -29.37 -4.69 -10.10
N MET A 676 -29.72 -3.94 -11.15
CA MET A 676 -29.80 -2.48 -11.07
C MET A 676 -31.01 -2.00 -10.25
N ILE A 677 -32.01 -2.85 -10.03
CA ILE A 677 -33.16 -2.53 -9.15
C ILE A 677 -32.69 -2.30 -7.70
N ALA A 678 -31.61 -2.96 -7.27
CA ALA A 678 -31.04 -2.76 -5.94
C ALA A 678 -30.16 -1.49 -5.85
N VAL A 679 -29.80 -0.86 -6.97
CA VAL A 679 -28.94 0.34 -6.96
C VAL A 679 -29.80 1.58 -6.73
N ALA A 680 -29.64 2.21 -5.57
CA ALA A 680 -30.38 3.42 -5.21
C ALA A 680 -29.87 4.66 -5.97
N GLY A 681 -28.56 4.72 -6.21
CA GLY A 681 -27.92 5.84 -6.89
C GLY A 681 -26.41 5.87 -6.68
N ASP A 682 -25.76 6.87 -7.27
CA ASP A 682 -24.33 7.13 -7.10
C ASP A 682 -24.11 8.55 -6.54
N VAL A 683 -23.07 8.73 -5.73
CA VAL A 683 -22.66 10.02 -5.17
C VAL A 683 -21.27 10.38 -5.68
N ASP A 684 -21.13 11.57 -6.27
CA ASP A 684 -19.85 12.10 -6.75
C ASP A 684 -18.99 12.62 -5.60
N LEU A 685 -17.78 12.07 -5.45
CA LEU A 685 -16.78 12.51 -4.48
C LEU A 685 -15.87 13.61 -5.05
N GLY A 686 -16.08 14.01 -6.32
CA GLY A 686 -15.51 15.16 -6.98
C GLY A 686 -14.04 14.99 -7.38
N ASP A 687 -13.15 15.41 -6.49
CA ASP A 687 -11.70 15.38 -6.68
C ASP A 687 -11.02 14.35 -5.76
N SER A 688 -11.81 13.59 -5.01
CA SER A 688 -11.30 12.67 -3.99
C SER A 688 -11.15 11.24 -4.51
N TRP A 689 -9.95 10.66 -4.41
CA TRP A 689 -9.60 9.33 -4.95
C TRP A 689 -9.04 8.39 -3.89
N GLY A 690 -9.10 7.09 -4.17
CA GLY A 690 -8.63 6.07 -3.23
C GLY A 690 -9.65 5.76 -2.18
N GLY A 691 -10.93 5.59 -2.57
CA GLY A 691 -11.98 5.09 -1.67
C GLY A 691 -11.56 3.78 -1.02
N MET A 692 -11.15 3.84 0.25
CA MET A 692 -10.76 2.68 1.06
C MET A 692 -11.86 2.40 2.09
N GLY A 693 -11.70 2.88 3.32
CA GLY A 693 -12.70 2.79 4.38
C GLY A 693 -13.94 3.65 4.11
N VAL A 694 -15.09 3.13 4.55
CA VAL A 694 -16.35 3.87 4.59
C VAL A 694 -17.08 3.52 5.89
N ILE A 695 -17.74 4.50 6.48
CA ILE A 695 -18.68 4.28 7.58
C ILE A 695 -19.85 5.24 7.48
N ALA A 696 -21.06 4.76 7.78
CA ALA A 696 -22.21 5.61 8.00
C ALA A 696 -22.26 6.03 9.47
N ILE A 697 -22.70 7.25 9.76
CA ILE A 697 -22.82 7.80 11.11
C ILE A 697 -24.24 8.35 11.23
N PRO A 698 -25.15 7.71 11.99
CA PRO A 698 -24.90 6.58 12.87
C PRO A 698 -24.68 5.26 12.11
N ASN A 699 -23.78 4.42 12.63
CA ASN A 699 -23.35 3.19 12.01
C ASN A 699 -24.38 2.07 12.16
N ALA A 700 -24.89 1.54 11.04
CA ALA A 700 -25.87 0.46 11.07
C ALA A 700 -25.24 -0.95 11.07
N ASN A 701 -23.92 -1.08 10.98
CA ASN A 701 -23.22 -2.36 10.87
C ASN A 701 -23.57 -3.40 11.96
N TRP A 702 -24.00 -2.96 13.14
CA TRP A 702 -24.43 -3.85 14.24
C TRP A 702 -25.92 -3.81 14.55
N TYR A 703 -26.60 -2.74 14.15
CA TYR A 703 -27.95 -2.43 14.62
C TYR A 703 -28.88 -2.32 13.42
N PRO A 704 -29.80 -3.29 13.22
CA PRO A 704 -30.69 -3.30 12.06
C PRO A 704 -31.64 -2.10 12.01
N THR A 705 -31.91 -1.46 13.16
CA THR A 705 -32.76 -0.26 13.25
C THR A 705 -32.06 0.88 13.98
N LEU A 706 -32.43 2.13 13.64
CA LEU A 706 -31.89 3.31 14.32
C LEU A 706 -32.27 3.34 15.80
N ASP A 707 -33.44 2.81 16.17
CA ASP A 707 -33.90 2.80 17.56
C ASP A 707 -33.05 1.90 18.46
N GLU A 708 -32.36 0.91 17.90
CA GLU A 708 -31.41 0.06 18.62
C GLU A 708 -30.01 0.70 18.71
N ASN A 709 -29.72 1.70 17.88
CA ASN A 709 -28.42 2.33 17.81
C ASN A 709 -28.16 3.23 19.03
N PRO A 710 -27.03 3.06 19.76
CA PRO A 710 -26.72 3.90 20.92
C PRO A 710 -26.53 5.39 20.58
N ALA A 711 -26.18 5.73 19.34
CA ALA A 711 -26.01 7.10 18.87
C ALA A 711 -27.33 7.78 18.46
N LYS A 712 -28.47 7.07 18.50
CA LYS A 712 -29.77 7.58 18.00
C LYS A 712 -30.17 8.95 18.53
N GLY A 713 -29.86 9.27 19.78
CA GLY A 713 -30.23 10.55 20.39
C GLY A 713 -29.60 11.78 19.72
N ARG A 714 -28.51 11.59 18.95
CA ARG A 714 -27.89 12.65 18.14
C ARG A 714 -28.63 12.86 16.81
N PHE A 715 -29.40 11.88 16.35
CA PHE A 715 -29.98 11.82 14.99
C PHE A 715 -31.51 11.70 14.98
N GLN A 716 -32.16 11.82 16.14
CA GLN A 716 -33.63 11.84 16.32
C GLN A 716 -34.18 13.25 16.48
#